data_AF-A0A0X3NUS7-F1
#
_entry.id   AF-A0A0X3NUS7-F1
#
_cell.length_a   1.000
_cell.length_b   1.000
_cell.length_c   1.000
_cell.angle_alpha   90.00
_cell.angle_beta   90.00
_cell.angle_gamma   90.00
#
_symmetry.space_group_name_H-M   'P 1'
#
loop_
_entity.id
_entity.type
_entity.pdbx_description
1 polymer ?
#
loop_
_entity_poly.entity_id
_entity_poly.type
_entity_poly.pdbx_seq_one_letter_code
_entity_poly.pdbx_strand_id
1 'polypeptide(L)'
;GPLKLISSLLGFVVTTALIKKTKMENASTDEVNGPENDENIENNNDTLQENQFNDQLGIPLTGEAEEEAEELVVLHPDHPLMQRFQEALTKMLQAHISEAAIELREKSEELKREKAEHLELGSTLYNAQQELSRFQGQLEQKHEEGMVMQAKREEMDLQLLQLRKTYKESQQEYDREYKKMMTLREEVDNLCLRLYYLNNARDEVKKDIIIMKRAAEKAVTDLTKMEDEKRHQDMLANRLQITIDQLTEDCELLEQQLIAQESDLRGGENLLHEMDAQIMGIRADRKRLMAHWNSSLIGLQRRNEAYTALMKEFEKKKDELTNVLAETEGVKRNISEEQEAHEKLTITVRRTEKEISTMKSQLEKMQNRHEILRQEYAENLRMLQESERNLLLANHEKSNREHELNALRKKMEQQYLVKHEFEDKIEEELRSRLTAKKAVEYVKKMSKNLHDQSREFESQVATLENNLANDSLAVAKTKAESTKLHETLKKLEEDILQRNDLVNKLETEIHHSNILVQRQQAKIDTLNKKLEQLLRDRGGVELGPLEIMLNHLTKGIAAKNDEIGSLEQQWLKEQTDLVKHVKEKERLLEVLSRQQCQLTILAKKKLRLDADINSLEREKAQMNRDMTRLQNSMARINKMIFVKKSSGTALEQENKLAEEDFVRALREKEQETVEMQSKLDAVIKEKEELLSELIETERHIMLWEKKVQLVNETKQAVDSSVGQGEIKAMESEIHRMELRKAQIARQQEMLIQALEKSVARRDIIITRTEGMKGRKPKGTTKEVILRELDELRRKITTAGKTVADYTAESANLEVEAEGLEKSLKEKNRICEAARNRSLELTKKLQALAEDRQKGLIELQMRQHATRYWEQLSAGRYRRLCPTAQAAKSERERQLGRMRSMLAVVDRLTSDFPALRQDLAPVWRILTDKIEAEDSGQ
;
A
#
# COMPACT_ATOMS: atom_id res chain seq x y z
N GLY A 1 39.91 -45.57 44.00
CA GLY A 1 40.09 -45.86 42.58
C GLY A 1 38.82 -45.50 41.84
N PRO A 2 38.87 -45.20 40.53
CA PRO A 2 40.04 -44.81 39.72
C PRO A 2 40.03 -43.29 39.44
N LEU A 3 41.07 -42.56 39.01
CA LEU A 3 42.54 -42.60 39.03
C LEU A 3 42.94 -41.22 38.42
N LYS A 4 43.55 -40.32 39.19
CA LYS A 4 44.97 -39.85 39.12
C LYS A 4 45.40 -39.21 37.77
N LEU A 5 45.94 -37.99 37.66
CA LEU A 5 47.06 -37.23 38.30
C LEU A 5 48.25 -37.09 37.30
N ILE A 6 49.02 -35.98 37.45
CA ILE A 6 50.41 -35.70 36.99
C ILE A 6 50.47 -34.79 35.73
N SER A 7 50.88 -33.49 35.81
CA SER A 7 52.24 -32.88 36.01
C SER A 7 53.25 -33.31 34.93
N SER A 8 54.33 -32.64 34.53
CA SER A 8 54.99 -31.34 34.74
C SER A 8 56.23 -31.37 33.81
N LEU A 9 56.75 -30.19 33.44
CA LEU A 9 58.19 -29.84 33.37
C LEU A 9 59.22 -30.77 32.66
N LEU A 10 59.89 -30.18 31.66
CA LEU A 10 61.36 -29.98 31.56
C LEU A 10 62.29 -31.20 31.35
N GLY A 11 63.18 -31.09 30.33
CA GLY A 11 64.61 -31.38 30.52
C GLY A 11 65.26 -32.52 29.72
N PHE A 12 66.03 -32.13 28.69
CA PHE A 12 67.48 -32.38 28.52
C PHE A 12 68.08 -33.81 28.36
N VAL A 13 69.26 -33.79 27.70
CA VAL A 13 70.34 -34.81 27.59
C VAL A 13 70.04 -35.98 26.61
N VAL A 14 70.87 -36.40 25.64
CA VAL A 14 72.30 -36.77 25.62
C VAL A 14 72.72 -36.83 24.14
N THR A 15 73.61 -35.95 23.64
CA THR A 15 75.08 -36.08 23.51
C THR A 15 75.62 -37.15 22.55
N THR A 16 76.67 -36.71 21.83
CA THR A 16 77.81 -37.45 21.24
C THR A 16 77.49 -38.33 20.03
N ALA A 17 78.23 -38.33 18.92
CA ALA A 17 79.65 -38.06 18.65
C ALA A 17 79.82 -38.19 17.09
N LEU A 18 80.83 -37.70 16.35
CA LEU A 18 82.01 -36.84 16.53
C LEU A 18 82.79 -36.99 15.18
N ILE A 19 83.80 -36.13 14.98
CA ILE A 19 84.99 -36.29 14.08
C ILE A 19 84.87 -35.56 12.74
N LYS A 20 85.39 -34.30 12.65
CA LYS A 20 86.79 -33.87 12.32
C LYS A 20 87.02 -33.92 10.79
N LYS A 21 87.81 -33.07 10.13
CA LYS A 21 88.80 -32.02 10.45
C LYS A 21 89.22 -31.42 9.09
N THR A 22 89.73 -30.18 9.10
CA THR A 22 90.84 -29.66 8.24
C THR A 22 90.59 -29.53 6.72
N LYS A 23 91.07 -28.50 5.99
CA LYS A 23 92.35 -27.78 6.06
C LYS A 23 92.35 -26.59 5.06
N MET A 24 93.04 -25.49 5.44
CA MET A 24 93.93 -24.61 4.63
C MET A 24 93.32 -23.79 3.46
N GLU A 25 93.28 -22.45 3.40
CA GLU A 25 94.29 -21.37 3.64
C GLU A 25 95.66 -21.69 3.02
N ASN A 26 96.43 -20.82 2.38
CA ASN A 26 96.44 -19.43 1.95
C ASN A 26 97.77 -19.30 1.17
N ALA A 27 97.91 -18.30 0.30
CA ALA A 27 99.19 -17.63 0.04
C ALA A 27 98.84 -16.22 -0.45
N SER A 28 98.77 -15.20 0.42
CA SER A 28 99.89 -14.47 1.07
C SER A 28 100.63 -13.56 0.06
N THR A 29 100.53 -12.23 0.25
CA THR A 29 101.60 -11.34 0.80
C THR A 29 102.50 -10.81 -0.33
N ASP A 30 103.00 -9.58 -0.43
CA ASP A 30 103.21 -8.40 0.43
C ASP A 30 103.58 -7.26 -0.58
N GLU A 31 103.10 -6.02 -0.47
CA GLU A 31 103.63 -4.92 0.36
C GLU A 31 104.76 -4.09 -0.33
N VAL A 32 104.71 -2.77 -0.08
CA VAL A 32 105.82 -1.76 -0.08
C VAL A 32 105.96 -0.76 -1.26
N ASN A 33 105.63 0.50 -0.90
CA ASN A 33 106.18 1.84 -1.24
C ASN A 33 106.18 2.42 -2.68
N GLY A 34 105.62 3.64 -2.78
CA GLY A 34 105.70 4.56 -3.93
C GLY A 34 107.06 5.28 -4.06
N PRO A 35 107.15 6.56 -4.49
CA PRO A 35 106.14 7.45 -5.09
C PRO A 35 106.66 8.17 -6.37
N GLU A 36 105.89 9.16 -6.84
CA GLU A 36 106.36 10.43 -7.47
C GLU A 36 106.91 10.51 -8.92
N ASN A 37 106.46 11.63 -9.53
CA ASN A 37 107.01 12.43 -10.64
C ASN A 37 106.70 11.95 -12.07
N ASP A 38 105.82 12.61 -12.83
CA ASP A 38 105.83 14.00 -13.33
C ASP A 38 107.04 14.33 -14.23
N GLU A 39 106.70 15.00 -15.34
CA GLU A 39 107.55 15.75 -16.27
C GLU A 39 108.08 15.11 -17.58
N ASN A 40 107.64 15.79 -18.66
CA ASN A 40 108.36 16.19 -19.88
C ASN A 40 108.64 15.10 -20.94
N ILE A 41 107.98 15.09 -22.10
CA ILE A 41 107.85 16.13 -23.15
C ILE A 41 109.23 16.59 -23.65
N GLU A 42 109.40 16.42 -24.98
CA GLU A 42 110.33 17.13 -25.85
C GLU A 42 111.83 16.74 -25.73
N ASN A 43 112.62 16.70 -26.79
CA ASN A 43 112.40 16.81 -28.23
C ASN A 43 113.79 16.54 -28.86
N ASN A 44 113.74 16.13 -30.12
CA ASN A 44 114.55 16.74 -31.18
C ASN A 44 116.02 16.40 -31.44
N ASN A 45 116.19 16.10 -32.73
CA ASN A 45 117.09 16.77 -33.67
C ASN A 45 118.51 16.22 -33.77
N ASP A 46 119.14 16.20 -34.93
CA ASP A 46 118.78 16.64 -36.28
C ASP A 46 119.87 16.03 -37.18
N THR A 47 119.60 15.83 -38.47
CA THR A 47 120.26 16.62 -39.52
C THR A 47 119.88 16.10 -40.90
N LEU A 48 119.11 16.93 -41.61
CA LEU A 48 119.13 17.04 -43.06
C LEU A 48 120.48 17.60 -43.51
N GLN A 49 121.05 17.14 -44.62
CA GLN A 49 121.47 18.04 -45.71
C GLN A 49 121.88 17.31 -47.00
N GLU A 50 121.31 17.83 -48.09
CA GLU A 50 121.80 17.75 -49.46
C GLU A 50 123.21 18.34 -49.60
N ASN A 51 124.04 17.78 -50.49
CA ASN A 51 124.65 18.48 -51.65
C ASN A 51 125.88 17.72 -52.21
N GLN A 52 125.63 17.03 -53.32
CA GLN A 52 126.21 17.26 -54.65
C GLN A 52 127.62 17.88 -54.85
N PHE A 53 128.38 17.18 -55.73
CA PHE A 53 129.44 17.63 -56.66
C PHE A 53 130.77 18.14 -56.03
N ASN A 54 131.97 17.81 -56.54
CA ASN A 54 132.38 17.92 -57.93
C ASN A 54 133.74 17.24 -58.25
N ASP A 55 133.86 16.84 -59.52
CA ASP A 55 135.00 16.62 -60.42
C ASP A 55 136.46 16.84 -59.96
N GLN A 56 137.37 15.97 -60.42
CA GLN A 56 138.29 16.30 -61.54
C GLN A 56 139.24 15.16 -61.98
N LEU A 57 139.27 14.93 -63.30
CA LEU A 57 140.43 14.73 -64.20
C LEU A 57 141.32 13.46 -64.12
N GLY A 58 141.13 12.53 -65.08
CA GLY A 58 141.91 12.52 -66.33
C GLY A 58 143.14 11.59 -66.53
N ILE A 59 143.01 10.63 -67.48
CA ILE A 59 143.94 10.23 -68.60
C ILE A 59 145.29 9.51 -68.21
N PRO A 60 145.99 8.65 -69.02
CA PRO A 60 145.67 7.48 -69.89
C PRO A 60 146.71 6.29 -69.87
N LEU A 61 146.48 5.27 -70.73
CA LEU A 61 147.42 4.51 -71.64
C LEU A 61 148.60 3.62 -71.14
N THR A 62 148.77 2.54 -71.93
CA THR A 62 149.97 1.69 -72.22
C THR A 62 150.47 0.74 -71.12
N GLY A 63 150.93 -0.49 -71.38
CA GLY A 63 151.30 -1.20 -72.62
C GLY A 63 152.50 -2.13 -72.31
N GLU A 64 152.56 -3.28 -73.01
CA GLU A 64 153.76 -4.12 -73.26
C GLU A 64 154.26 -4.99 -72.07
N ALA A 65 154.81 -6.21 -72.24
CA ALA A 65 155.40 -6.85 -73.41
C ALA A 65 155.50 -8.40 -73.25
N GLU A 66 155.68 -9.08 -74.39
CA GLU A 66 156.59 -10.23 -74.65
C GLU A 66 156.32 -11.62 -74.03
N GLU A 67 156.67 -12.75 -74.64
CA GLU A 67 156.96 -13.22 -76.01
C GLU A 67 157.27 -14.74 -75.90
N GLU A 68 157.23 -15.47 -77.03
CA GLU A 68 157.82 -16.82 -77.28
C GLU A 68 157.21 -18.04 -76.53
N ALA A 69 157.22 -19.27 -77.02
CA ALA A 69 157.32 -19.94 -78.32
C ALA A 69 157.09 -21.44 -78.02
N GLU A 70 156.41 -22.20 -78.89
CA GLU A 70 156.86 -23.54 -79.31
C GLU A 70 156.00 -24.06 -80.47
N GLU A 71 156.67 -24.26 -81.61
CA GLU A 71 156.18 -24.80 -82.87
C GLU A 71 155.86 -26.30 -82.79
N LEU A 72 154.84 -26.74 -83.55
CA LEU A 72 154.83 -28.06 -84.20
C LEU A 72 153.99 -28.05 -85.51
N VAL A 73 154.53 -27.44 -86.58
CA VAL A 73 154.78 -28.02 -87.94
C VAL A 73 154.05 -29.37 -88.22
N VAL A 74 153.21 -29.65 -89.25
CA VAL A 74 152.89 -29.04 -90.57
C VAL A 74 151.58 -29.59 -91.18
N LEU A 75 150.82 -28.73 -91.89
CA LEU A 75 150.44 -28.87 -93.31
C LEU A 75 150.24 -27.45 -93.88
N HIS A 76 150.88 -27.14 -95.00
CA HIS A 76 151.04 -25.77 -95.51
C HIS A 76 149.68 -25.09 -95.81
N PRO A 77 149.49 -23.79 -95.48
CA PRO A 77 148.21 -23.06 -95.64
C PRO A 77 147.57 -23.10 -97.04
N ASP A 78 148.37 -23.37 -98.06
CA ASP A 78 147.95 -23.40 -99.47
C ASP A 78 147.71 -24.82 -100.01
N HIS A 79 147.56 -25.83 -99.14
CA HIS A 79 147.22 -27.19 -99.56
C HIS A 79 145.73 -27.26 -99.97
N PRO A 80 145.39 -27.75 -101.18
CA PRO A 80 144.04 -27.65 -101.76
C PRO A 80 142.92 -28.40 -101.02
N LEU A 81 143.25 -29.16 -99.97
CA LEU A 81 142.28 -29.81 -99.07
C LEU A 81 141.97 -28.98 -97.79
N MET A 82 142.59 -27.81 -97.60
CA MET A 82 142.43 -26.93 -96.41
C MET A 82 141.62 -25.64 -96.64
N GLN A 83 141.30 -25.27 -97.89
CA GLN A 83 140.52 -24.06 -98.19
C GLN A 83 139.11 -24.07 -97.55
N ARG A 84 138.43 -25.23 -97.55
CA ARG A 84 137.10 -25.39 -96.92
C ARG A 84 137.11 -25.25 -95.40
N PHE A 85 138.26 -25.42 -94.76
CA PHE A 85 138.45 -25.24 -93.32
C PHE A 85 138.65 -23.75 -92.97
N GLN A 86 139.36 -22.98 -93.80
CA GLN A 86 139.67 -21.56 -93.54
C GLN A 86 138.45 -20.63 -93.65
N GLU A 87 137.53 -20.89 -94.60
CA GLU A 87 136.28 -20.11 -94.75
C GLU A 87 135.26 -20.36 -93.63
N ALA A 88 135.27 -21.55 -93.03
CA ALA A 88 134.39 -21.89 -91.91
C ALA A 88 134.77 -21.15 -90.61
N LEU A 89 136.05 -20.83 -90.42
CA LEU A 89 136.57 -20.18 -89.21
C LEU A 89 136.26 -18.67 -89.15
N THR A 90 136.25 -17.97 -90.29
CA THR A 90 135.98 -16.52 -90.32
C THR A 90 134.50 -16.18 -90.08
N LYS A 91 133.59 -17.06 -90.53
CA LYS A 91 132.14 -16.89 -90.37
C LYS A 91 131.67 -17.06 -88.91
N MET A 92 132.34 -17.95 -88.17
CA MET A 92 132.12 -18.23 -86.74
C MET A 92 132.33 -17.00 -85.84
N LEU A 93 133.44 -16.28 -86.05
CA LEU A 93 133.83 -15.14 -85.18
C LEU A 93 132.90 -13.93 -85.33
N GLN A 94 132.27 -13.73 -86.48
CA GLN A 94 131.33 -12.62 -86.70
C GLN A 94 129.95 -12.86 -86.05
N ALA A 95 129.50 -14.12 -85.95
CA ALA A 95 128.22 -14.47 -85.32
C ALA A 95 128.24 -14.21 -83.79
N HIS A 96 129.31 -14.61 -83.10
CA HIS A 96 129.44 -14.40 -81.65
C HIS A 96 129.45 -12.92 -81.22
N ILE A 97 130.02 -12.03 -82.03
CA ILE A 97 130.01 -10.59 -81.74
C ILE A 97 128.59 -10.01 -81.85
N SER A 98 127.78 -10.52 -82.77
CA SER A 98 126.39 -10.07 -82.93
C SER A 98 125.46 -10.58 -81.83
N GLU A 99 125.68 -11.79 -81.33
CA GLU A 99 124.90 -12.42 -80.26
C GLU A 99 125.12 -11.71 -78.91
N ALA A 100 126.38 -11.45 -78.54
CA ALA A 100 126.71 -10.70 -77.32
C ALA A 100 126.17 -9.26 -77.31
N ALA A 101 126.04 -8.61 -78.47
CA ALA A 101 125.46 -7.27 -78.57
C ALA A 101 123.93 -7.25 -78.36
N ILE A 102 123.23 -8.35 -78.69
CA ILE A 102 121.80 -8.51 -78.46
C ILE A 102 121.53 -8.77 -76.97
N GLU A 103 122.29 -9.69 -76.35
CA GLU A 103 122.17 -9.97 -74.91
C GLU A 103 122.38 -8.71 -74.04
N LEU A 104 123.34 -7.85 -74.41
CA LEU A 104 123.57 -6.57 -73.72
C LEU A 104 122.36 -5.64 -73.81
N ARG A 105 121.67 -5.61 -74.97
CA ARG A 105 120.45 -4.79 -75.14
C ARG A 105 119.27 -5.35 -74.34
N GLU A 106 119.05 -6.65 -74.36
CA GLU A 106 117.97 -7.30 -73.60
C GLU A 106 118.13 -7.06 -72.09
N LYS A 107 119.35 -7.25 -71.55
CA LYS A 107 119.63 -6.98 -70.14
C LYS A 107 119.47 -5.51 -69.76
N SER A 108 119.76 -4.59 -70.68
CA SER A 108 119.54 -3.15 -70.44
C SER A 108 118.06 -2.74 -70.43
N GLU A 109 117.21 -3.43 -71.20
CA GLU A 109 115.75 -3.25 -71.24
C GLU A 109 115.08 -3.85 -69.99
N GLU A 110 115.50 -5.05 -69.56
CA GLU A 110 115.02 -5.68 -68.32
C GLU A 110 115.30 -4.79 -67.09
N LEU A 111 116.51 -4.22 -67.00
CA LEU A 111 116.86 -3.31 -65.90
C LEU A 111 115.98 -2.05 -65.87
N LYS A 112 115.50 -1.58 -67.03
CA LYS A 112 114.57 -0.44 -67.09
C LYS A 112 113.16 -0.83 -66.64
N ARG A 113 112.68 -2.03 -66.97
CA ARG A 113 111.37 -2.54 -66.52
C ARG A 113 111.33 -2.71 -65.01
N GLU A 114 112.33 -3.38 -64.43
CA GLU A 114 112.45 -3.59 -62.98
C GLU A 114 112.48 -2.26 -62.19
N LYS A 115 113.17 -1.23 -62.73
CA LYS A 115 113.16 0.11 -62.11
C LYS A 115 111.80 0.79 -62.18
N ALA A 116 111.02 0.59 -63.24
CA ALA A 116 109.68 1.13 -63.36
C ALA A 116 108.70 0.42 -62.41
N GLU A 117 108.77 -0.92 -62.34
CA GLU A 117 107.96 -1.73 -61.42
C GLU A 117 108.25 -1.38 -59.95
N HIS A 118 109.52 -1.15 -59.59
CA HIS A 118 109.87 -0.69 -58.24
C HIS A 118 109.25 0.68 -57.89
N LEU A 119 109.18 1.61 -58.85
CA LEU A 119 108.54 2.92 -58.63
C LEU A 119 107.03 2.81 -58.50
N GLU A 120 106.40 1.94 -59.30
CA GLU A 120 104.97 1.64 -59.20
C GLU A 120 104.62 0.98 -57.86
N LEU A 121 105.42 -0.01 -57.42
CA LEU A 121 105.30 -0.63 -56.10
C LEU A 121 105.48 0.41 -54.97
N GLY A 122 106.42 1.34 -55.12
CA GLY A 122 106.58 2.45 -54.18
C GLY A 122 105.34 3.34 -54.08
N SER A 123 104.74 3.70 -55.23
CA SER A 123 103.54 4.53 -55.27
C SER A 123 102.29 3.84 -54.71
N THR A 124 102.13 2.53 -54.97
CA THR A 124 101.01 1.74 -54.44
C THR A 124 101.13 1.54 -52.93
N LEU A 125 102.34 1.32 -52.41
CA LEU A 125 102.59 1.23 -50.98
C LEU A 125 102.29 2.55 -50.25
N TYR A 126 102.67 3.69 -50.84
CA TYR A 126 102.32 5.01 -50.30
C TYR A 126 100.79 5.24 -50.27
N ASN A 127 100.09 4.89 -51.34
CA ASN A 127 98.62 4.99 -51.38
C ASN A 127 97.95 4.09 -50.34
N ALA A 128 98.43 2.85 -50.18
CA ALA A 128 97.93 1.94 -49.15
C ALA A 128 98.18 2.46 -47.73
N GLN A 129 99.34 3.09 -47.48
CA GLN A 129 99.61 3.77 -46.20
C GLN A 129 98.64 4.94 -45.95
N GLN A 130 98.31 5.71 -46.99
CA GLN A 130 97.34 6.81 -46.87
C GLN A 130 95.91 6.31 -46.63
N GLU A 131 95.50 5.21 -47.27
CA GLU A 131 94.21 4.55 -47.01
C GLU A 131 94.14 4.00 -45.58
N LEU A 132 95.22 3.39 -45.08
CA LEU A 132 95.28 2.86 -43.72
C LEU A 132 95.13 3.97 -42.67
N SER A 133 95.81 5.11 -42.86
CA SER A 133 95.64 6.29 -41.99
C SER A 133 94.21 6.83 -42.02
N ARG A 134 93.55 6.84 -43.21
CA ARG A 134 92.13 7.19 -43.32
C ARG A 134 91.23 6.21 -42.56
N PHE A 135 91.47 4.91 -42.65
CA PHE A 135 90.70 3.91 -41.92
C PHE A 135 90.91 3.99 -40.40
N GLN A 136 92.12 4.28 -39.94
CA GLN A 136 92.39 4.53 -38.52
C GLN A 136 91.59 5.75 -38.03
N GLY A 137 91.61 6.86 -38.77
CA GLY A 137 90.79 8.03 -38.42
C GLY A 137 89.29 7.75 -38.43
N GLN A 138 88.79 6.95 -39.37
CA GLN A 138 87.37 6.53 -39.39
C GLN A 138 87.03 5.63 -38.20
N LEU A 139 87.94 4.74 -37.79
CA LEU A 139 87.75 3.86 -36.65
C LEU A 139 87.71 4.65 -35.34
N GLU A 140 88.61 5.61 -35.17
CA GLU A 140 88.63 6.53 -34.02
C GLU A 140 87.33 7.35 -33.95
N GLN A 141 86.86 7.91 -35.08
CA GLN A 141 85.56 8.59 -35.14
C GLN A 141 84.40 7.67 -34.75
N LYS A 142 84.40 6.41 -35.21
CA LYS A 142 83.35 5.43 -34.84
C LYS A 142 83.45 5.02 -33.36
N HIS A 143 84.64 4.97 -32.79
CA HIS A 143 84.84 4.75 -31.36
C HIS A 143 84.31 5.93 -30.54
N GLU A 144 84.61 7.17 -30.93
CA GLU A 144 84.07 8.36 -30.28
C GLU A 144 82.53 8.41 -30.36
N GLU A 145 81.96 8.14 -31.54
CA GLU A 145 80.51 8.00 -31.71
C GLU A 145 79.93 6.92 -30.79
N GLY A 146 80.60 5.77 -30.68
CA GLY A 146 80.21 4.67 -29.78
C GLY A 146 80.20 5.08 -28.30
N MET A 147 81.25 5.78 -27.86
CA MET A 147 81.36 6.30 -26.48
C MET A 147 80.25 7.31 -26.17
N VAL A 148 79.94 8.21 -27.10
CA VAL A 148 78.84 9.17 -26.95
C VAL A 148 77.48 8.47 -26.90
N MET A 149 77.25 7.44 -27.73
CA MET A 149 76.00 6.68 -27.71
C MET A 149 75.85 5.85 -26.44
N GLN A 150 76.95 5.30 -25.90
CA GLN A 150 76.95 4.62 -24.62
C GLN A 150 76.64 5.57 -23.46
N ALA A 151 77.27 6.75 -23.42
CA ALA A 151 76.99 7.76 -22.40
C ALA A 151 75.51 8.22 -22.43
N LYS A 152 74.95 8.44 -23.62
CA LYS A 152 73.52 8.75 -23.79
C LYS A 152 72.62 7.61 -23.31
N ARG A 153 72.99 6.36 -23.56
CA ARG A 153 72.23 5.20 -23.08
C ARG A 153 72.24 5.14 -21.55
N GLU A 154 73.40 5.31 -20.93
CA GLU A 154 73.54 5.32 -19.47
C GLU A 154 72.73 6.46 -18.84
N GLU A 155 72.72 7.65 -19.45
CA GLU A 155 71.88 8.77 -19.03
C GLU A 155 70.39 8.44 -19.13
N MET A 156 69.93 7.84 -20.23
CA MET A 156 68.54 7.42 -20.41
C MET A 156 68.15 6.31 -19.43
N ASP A 157 69.03 5.35 -19.16
CA ASP A 157 68.79 4.28 -18.18
C ASP A 157 68.67 4.86 -16.75
N LEU A 158 69.49 5.87 -16.40
CA LEU A 158 69.36 6.60 -15.15
C LEU A 158 68.03 7.37 -15.07
N GLN A 159 67.63 8.05 -16.14
CA GLN A 159 66.33 8.74 -16.22
C GLN A 159 65.16 7.75 -16.11
N LEU A 160 65.24 6.58 -16.74
CA LEU A 160 64.24 5.52 -16.64
C LEU A 160 64.17 4.95 -15.22
N LEU A 161 65.30 4.78 -14.54
CA LEU A 161 65.32 4.36 -13.13
C LEU A 161 64.67 5.41 -12.22
N GLN A 162 64.95 6.69 -12.44
CA GLN A 162 64.31 7.79 -11.73
C GLN A 162 62.79 7.81 -11.98
N LEU A 163 62.35 7.69 -13.24
CA LEU A 163 60.93 7.63 -13.61
C LEU A 163 60.22 6.41 -13.00
N ARG A 164 60.87 5.24 -12.98
CA ARG A 164 60.30 4.05 -12.31
C ARG A 164 60.17 4.26 -10.80
N LYS A 165 61.13 4.95 -10.18
CA LYS A 165 61.08 5.27 -8.76
C LYS A 165 59.94 6.24 -8.45
N THR A 166 59.82 7.33 -9.20
CA THR A 166 58.72 8.31 -9.03
C THR A 166 57.36 7.71 -9.33
N TYR A 167 57.24 6.84 -10.35
CA TYR A 167 56.01 6.10 -10.62
C TYR A 167 55.65 5.15 -9.47
N LYS A 168 56.62 4.45 -8.89
CA LYS A 168 56.38 3.57 -7.74
C LYS A 168 55.97 4.37 -6.49
N GLU A 169 56.55 5.55 -6.29
CA GLU A 169 56.18 6.48 -5.22
C GLU A 169 54.74 7.00 -5.42
N SER A 170 54.38 7.44 -6.63
CA SER A 170 53.02 7.91 -6.94
C SER A 170 51.98 6.79 -6.87
N GLN A 171 52.34 5.56 -7.26
CA GLN A 171 51.51 4.38 -7.08
C GLN A 171 51.27 4.07 -5.60
N GLN A 172 52.30 4.16 -4.75
CA GLN A 172 52.14 3.98 -3.31
C GLN A 172 51.31 5.10 -2.67
N GLU A 173 51.46 6.34 -3.13
CA GLU A 173 50.61 7.46 -2.70
C GLU A 173 49.16 7.24 -3.11
N TYR A 174 48.91 6.83 -4.36
CA TYR A 174 47.59 6.46 -4.83
C TYR A 174 46.98 5.34 -3.97
N ASP A 175 47.71 4.28 -3.68
CA ASP A 175 47.23 3.18 -2.83
C ASP A 175 46.91 3.65 -1.40
N ARG A 176 47.69 4.59 -0.85
CA ARG A 176 47.40 5.21 0.46
C ARG A 176 46.14 6.05 0.40
N GLU A 177 45.99 6.91 -0.61
CA GLU A 177 44.79 7.74 -0.79
C GLU A 177 43.55 6.90 -1.09
N TYR A 178 43.70 5.80 -1.83
CA TYR A 178 42.62 4.85 -2.09
C TYR A 178 42.17 4.16 -0.79
N LYS A 179 43.11 3.72 0.06
CA LYS A 179 42.78 3.17 1.38
C LYS A 179 42.09 4.20 2.27
N LYS A 180 42.58 5.45 2.29
CA LYS A 180 41.92 6.54 3.03
C LYS A 180 40.51 6.84 2.49
N MET A 181 40.33 6.83 1.17
CA MET A 181 39.02 6.99 0.55
C MET A 181 38.07 5.87 0.99
N MET A 182 38.56 4.62 1.05
CA MET A 182 37.75 3.49 1.52
C MET A 182 37.38 3.61 3.01
N THR A 183 38.32 4.00 3.88
CA THR A 183 37.98 4.24 5.29
C THR A 183 36.99 5.39 5.46
N LEU A 184 37.15 6.47 4.68
CA LEU A 184 36.18 7.59 4.68
C LEU A 184 34.82 7.17 4.12
N ARG A 185 34.77 6.27 3.12
CA ARG A 185 33.52 5.69 2.61
C ARG A 185 32.82 4.90 3.70
N GLU A 186 33.54 4.03 4.41
CA GLU A 186 33.01 3.27 5.53
C GLU A 186 32.54 4.19 6.67
N GLU A 187 33.27 5.26 6.98
CA GLU A 187 32.85 6.28 7.95
C GLU A 187 31.57 7.00 7.51
N VAL A 188 31.44 7.36 6.22
CA VAL A 188 30.23 7.96 5.67
C VAL A 188 29.05 6.98 5.75
N ASP A 189 29.25 5.71 5.42
CA ASP A 189 28.21 4.69 5.50
C ASP A 189 27.79 4.46 6.97
N ASN A 190 28.73 4.46 7.91
CA ASN A 190 28.48 4.39 9.35
C ASN A 190 27.71 5.63 9.85
N LEU A 191 28.06 6.82 9.37
CA LEU A 191 27.34 8.06 9.69
C LEU A 191 25.93 8.07 9.08
N CYS A 192 25.76 7.57 7.86
CA CYS A 192 24.45 7.39 7.23
C CYS A 192 23.57 6.42 8.04
N LEU A 193 24.12 5.30 8.50
CA LEU A 193 23.43 4.36 9.39
C LEU A 193 23.06 5.03 10.72
N ARG A 194 23.98 5.79 11.32
CA ARG A 194 23.69 6.53 12.55
C ARG A 194 22.60 7.58 12.35
N LEU A 195 22.62 8.31 11.24
CA LEU A 195 21.57 9.27 10.89
C LEU A 195 20.23 8.58 10.63
N TYR A 196 20.22 7.39 10.03
CA TYR A 196 19.02 6.59 9.85
C TYR A 196 18.40 6.21 11.20
N TYR A 197 19.19 5.66 12.13
CA TYR A 197 18.71 5.32 13.47
C TYR A 197 18.23 6.56 14.25
N LEU A 198 18.96 7.68 14.16
CA LEU A 198 18.55 8.93 14.79
C LEU A 198 17.26 9.49 14.19
N ASN A 199 17.06 9.40 12.87
CA ASN A 199 15.83 9.83 12.22
C ASN A 199 14.64 8.94 12.60
N ASN A 200 14.83 7.63 12.67
CA ASN A 200 13.80 6.71 13.13
C ASN A 200 13.42 7.00 14.59
N ALA A 201 14.41 7.15 15.49
CA ALA A 201 14.16 7.51 16.87
C ALA A 201 13.45 8.87 16.99
N ARG A 202 13.85 9.88 16.17
CA ARG A 202 13.17 11.17 16.11
C ARG A 202 11.70 11.02 15.67
N ASP A 203 11.43 10.18 14.68
CA ASP A 203 10.07 9.99 14.16
C ASP A 203 9.20 9.18 15.14
N GLU A 204 9.78 8.23 15.88
CA GLU A 204 9.14 7.57 17.02
C GLU A 204 8.81 8.57 18.13
N VAL A 205 9.78 9.38 18.57
CA VAL A 205 9.54 10.44 19.57
C VAL A 205 8.49 11.44 19.08
N LYS A 206 8.47 11.80 17.79
CA LYS A 206 7.40 12.64 17.24
C LYS A 206 6.04 11.97 17.32
N LYS A 207 5.94 10.68 17.00
CA LYS A 207 4.69 9.91 17.14
C LYS A 207 4.26 9.86 18.61
N ASP A 208 5.19 9.60 19.53
CA ASP A 208 4.92 9.58 20.96
C ASP A 208 4.47 10.95 21.47
N ILE A 209 5.11 12.04 21.03
CA ILE A 209 4.66 13.40 21.35
C ILE A 209 3.25 13.65 20.81
N ILE A 210 2.92 13.19 19.60
CA ILE A 210 1.55 13.32 19.06
C ILE A 210 0.56 12.50 19.89
N ILE A 211 0.92 11.28 20.29
CA ILE A 211 0.10 10.44 21.16
C ILE A 211 -0.08 11.10 22.53
N MET A 212 0.98 11.63 23.13
CA MET A 212 0.93 12.35 24.41
C MET A 212 0.10 13.64 24.29
N LYS A 213 0.21 14.40 23.19
CA LYS A 213 -0.64 15.57 22.95
C LYS A 213 -2.11 15.18 22.86
N ARG A 214 -2.46 14.13 22.11
CA ARG A 214 -3.85 13.63 22.05
C ARG A 214 -4.32 13.09 23.39
N ALA A 215 -3.46 12.42 24.15
CA ALA A 215 -3.79 11.93 25.48
C ALA A 215 -4.02 13.09 26.45
N ALA A 216 -3.22 14.16 26.37
CA ALA A 216 -3.39 15.39 27.13
C ALA A 216 -4.66 16.14 26.72
N GLU A 217 -4.92 16.32 25.41
CA GLU A 217 -6.16 16.91 24.90
C GLU A 217 -7.38 16.10 25.37
N LYS A 218 -7.32 14.76 25.29
CA LYS A 218 -8.36 13.88 25.81
C LYS A 218 -8.55 14.07 27.31
N ALA A 219 -7.48 14.06 28.09
CA ALA A 219 -7.53 14.29 29.54
C ALA A 219 -8.12 15.67 29.88
N VAL A 220 -7.78 16.72 29.12
CA VAL A 220 -8.38 18.06 29.27
C VAL A 220 -9.86 18.01 28.94
N THR A 221 -10.27 17.38 27.84
CA THR A 221 -11.69 17.26 27.50
C THR A 221 -12.47 16.44 28.53
N ASP A 222 -11.89 15.37 29.05
CA ASP A 222 -12.51 14.56 30.10
C ASP A 222 -12.57 15.34 31.42
N LEU A 223 -11.54 16.11 31.77
CA LEU A 223 -11.59 17.05 32.91
C LEU A 223 -12.70 18.08 32.74
N THR A 224 -12.83 18.71 31.56
CA THR A 224 -13.92 19.68 31.33
C THR A 224 -15.30 19.05 31.48
N LYS A 225 -15.49 17.79 31.04
CA LYS A 225 -16.74 17.06 31.27
C LYS A 225 -16.97 16.78 32.75
N MET A 226 -15.94 16.35 33.48
CA MET A 226 -16.02 16.14 34.93
C MET A 226 -16.31 17.45 35.67
N GLU A 227 -15.76 18.58 35.22
CA GLU A 227 -16.07 19.91 35.75
C GLU A 227 -17.53 20.29 35.49
N ASP A 228 -18.05 20.04 34.29
CA ASP A 228 -19.46 20.30 33.96
C ASP A 228 -20.41 19.40 34.75
N GLU A 229 -20.10 18.11 34.91
CA GLU A 229 -20.84 17.20 35.78
C GLU A 229 -20.79 17.66 37.24
N LYS A 230 -19.63 18.13 37.72
CA LYS A 230 -19.49 18.69 39.06
C LYS A 230 -20.31 19.95 39.23
N ARG A 231 -20.33 20.86 38.24
CA ARG A 231 -21.22 22.03 38.23
C ARG A 231 -22.69 21.62 38.29
N HIS A 232 -23.10 20.59 37.54
CA HIS A 232 -24.46 20.07 37.62
C HIS A 232 -24.79 19.50 39.00
N GLN A 233 -23.87 18.75 39.60
CA GLN A 233 -24.02 18.26 40.97
C GLN A 233 -24.12 19.42 41.97
N ASP A 234 -23.30 20.47 41.84
CA ASP A 234 -23.32 21.63 42.74
C ASP A 234 -24.62 22.43 42.58
N MET A 235 -25.15 22.57 41.35
CA MET A 235 -26.47 23.14 41.12
C MET A 235 -27.59 22.31 41.76
N LEU A 236 -27.51 20.97 41.66
CA LEU A 236 -28.45 20.07 42.30
C LEU A 236 -28.35 20.17 43.83
N ALA A 237 -27.14 20.18 44.38
CA ALA A 237 -26.90 20.34 45.81
C ALA A 237 -27.46 21.68 46.32
N ASN A 238 -27.24 22.77 45.59
CA ASN A 238 -27.83 24.07 45.92
C ASN A 238 -29.36 24.03 45.86
N ARG A 239 -29.95 23.42 44.82
CA ARG A 239 -31.40 23.23 44.76
C ARG A 239 -31.92 22.42 45.94
N LEU A 240 -31.25 21.32 46.29
CA LEU A 240 -31.61 20.49 47.44
C LEU A 240 -31.47 21.27 48.75
N GLN A 241 -30.43 22.09 48.90
CA GLN A 241 -30.24 22.95 50.05
C GLN A 241 -31.38 23.98 50.15
N ILE A 242 -31.73 24.68 49.07
CA ILE A 242 -32.86 25.61 49.05
C ILE A 242 -34.16 24.89 49.42
N THR A 243 -34.40 23.67 48.93
CA THR A 243 -35.59 22.91 49.33
C THR A 243 -35.55 22.47 50.78
N ILE A 244 -34.37 22.14 51.32
CA ILE A 244 -34.21 21.85 52.75
C ILE A 244 -34.52 23.09 53.57
N ASP A 245 -33.95 24.24 53.19
CA ASP A 245 -34.16 25.52 53.88
C ASP A 245 -35.66 25.90 53.87
N GLN A 246 -36.34 25.76 52.72
CA GLN A 246 -37.78 25.97 52.61
C GLN A 246 -38.59 25.01 53.50
N LEU A 247 -38.24 23.72 53.51
CA LEU A 247 -38.92 22.74 54.35
C LEU A 247 -38.66 22.99 55.84
N THR A 248 -37.48 23.49 56.21
CA THR A 248 -37.20 23.88 57.59
C THR A 248 -38.00 25.10 58.00
N GLU A 249 -38.12 26.11 57.13
CA GLU A 249 -38.98 27.28 57.37
C GLU A 249 -40.45 26.87 57.51
N ASP A 250 -40.95 25.96 56.65
CA ASP A 250 -42.30 25.42 56.74
C ASP A 250 -42.51 24.62 58.03
N CYS A 251 -41.53 23.80 58.44
CA CYS A 251 -41.59 23.09 59.73
C CYS A 251 -41.64 24.05 60.91
N GLU A 252 -40.80 25.08 60.94
CA GLU A 252 -40.80 26.11 62.00
C GLU A 252 -42.14 26.86 62.05
N LEU A 253 -42.71 27.20 60.89
CA LEU A 253 -44.04 27.83 60.81
C LEU A 253 -45.12 26.90 61.36
N LEU A 254 -45.11 25.62 60.97
CA LEU A 254 -46.07 24.63 61.46
C LEU A 254 -45.92 24.37 62.96
N GLU A 255 -44.69 24.36 63.49
CA GLU A 255 -44.43 24.27 64.92
C GLU A 255 -45.01 25.49 65.68
N GLN A 256 -44.82 26.70 65.15
CA GLN A 256 -45.42 27.91 65.72
C GLN A 256 -46.96 27.87 65.68
N GLN A 257 -47.54 27.39 64.59
CA GLN A 257 -48.99 27.20 64.48
C GLN A 257 -49.52 26.17 65.48
N LEU A 258 -48.80 25.07 65.67
CA LEU A 258 -49.16 24.03 66.63
C LEU A 258 -49.12 24.57 68.07
N ILE A 259 -48.08 25.33 68.43
CA ILE A 259 -47.99 25.99 69.74
C ILE A 259 -49.17 26.97 69.94
N ALA A 260 -49.52 27.76 68.91
CA ALA A 260 -50.68 28.65 68.98
C ALA A 260 -51.99 27.88 69.16
N GLN A 261 -52.21 26.80 68.40
CA GLN A 261 -53.39 25.95 68.53
C GLN A 261 -53.48 25.24 69.88
N GLU A 262 -52.36 24.77 70.45
CA GLU A 262 -52.33 24.21 71.80
C GLU A 262 -52.70 25.25 72.86
N SER A 263 -52.24 26.50 72.70
CA SER A 263 -52.63 27.60 73.57
C SER A 263 -54.13 27.90 73.49
N ASP A 264 -54.69 27.93 72.27
CA ASP A 264 -56.13 28.13 72.06
C ASP A 264 -56.95 26.97 72.61
N LEU A 265 -56.49 25.73 72.44
CA LEU A 265 -57.12 24.53 73.01
C LEU A 265 -57.14 24.60 74.54
N ARG A 266 -56.01 24.94 75.18
CA ARG A 266 -55.95 25.14 76.64
C ARG A 266 -56.87 26.27 77.10
N GLY A 267 -56.97 27.34 76.33
CA GLY A 267 -57.94 28.42 76.56
C GLY A 267 -59.39 27.90 76.53
N GLY A 268 -59.73 27.08 75.54
CA GLY A 268 -61.03 26.42 75.42
C GLY A 268 -61.32 25.41 76.54
N GLU A 269 -60.33 24.61 76.95
CA GLU A 269 -60.45 23.67 78.08
C GLU A 269 -60.73 24.40 79.39
N ASN A 270 -60.03 25.51 79.65
CA ASN A 270 -60.28 26.34 80.83
C ASN A 270 -61.70 26.92 80.81
N LEU A 271 -62.17 27.40 79.66
CA LEU A 271 -63.55 27.88 79.52
C LEU A 271 -64.57 26.75 79.76
N LEU A 272 -64.32 25.54 79.25
CA LEU A 272 -65.18 24.39 79.52
C LEU A 272 -65.20 24.03 81.01
N HIS A 273 -64.06 24.07 81.70
CA HIS A 273 -64.00 23.87 83.15
C HIS A 273 -64.78 24.94 83.93
N GLU A 274 -64.70 26.21 83.52
CA GLU A 274 -65.51 27.28 84.09
C GLU A 274 -67.01 27.06 83.85
N MET A 275 -67.40 26.65 82.64
CA MET A 275 -68.78 26.31 82.30
C MET A 275 -69.28 25.11 83.11
N ASP A 276 -68.48 24.05 83.26
CA ASP A 276 -68.82 22.90 84.09
C ASP A 276 -68.99 23.30 85.56
N ALA A 277 -68.13 24.17 86.10
CA ALA A 277 -68.28 24.72 87.44
C ALA A 277 -69.60 25.52 87.59
N GLN A 278 -69.97 26.32 86.59
CA GLN A 278 -71.26 27.02 86.56
C GLN A 278 -72.44 26.05 86.53
N ILE A 279 -72.37 24.99 85.71
CA ILE A 279 -73.40 23.95 85.64
C ILE A 279 -73.54 23.22 86.98
N MET A 280 -72.42 22.92 87.65
CA MET A 280 -72.43 22.33 88.99
C MET A 280 -73.11 23.27 90.01
N GLY A 281 -72.86 24.59 89.91
CA GLY A 281 -73.57 25.62 90.69
C GLY A 281 -75.08 25.58 90.47
N ILE A 282 -75.53 25.60 89.22
CA ILE A 282 -76.96 25.53 88.85
C ILE A 282 -77.61 24.24 89.37
N ARG A 283 -76.91 23.09 89.26
CA ARG A 283 -77.41 21.81 89.79
C ARG A 283 -77.57 21.83 91.31
N ALA A 284 -76.67 22.48 92.04
CA ALA A 284 -76.79 22.65 93.49
C ALA A 284 -78.01 23.51 93.86
N ASP A 285 -78.23 24.61 93.14
CA ASP A 285 -79.38 25.50 93.36
C ASP A 285 -80.71 24.81 93.04
N ARG A 286 -80.77 24.02 91.94
CA ARG A 286 -81.94 23.19 91.63
C ARG A 286 -82.25 22.19 92.76
N LYS A 287 -81.23 21.53 93.32
CA LYS A 287 -81.42 20.60 94.46
C LYS A 287 -81.97 21.33 95.69
N ARG A 288 -81.45 22.53 96.01
CA ARG A 288 -81.98 23.37 97.09
C ARG A 288 -83.45 23.74 96.86
N LEU A 289 -83.80 24.16 95.64
CA LEU A 289 -85.17 24.53 95.29
C LEU A 289 -86.16 23.36 95.44
N MET A 290 -85.78 22.17 94.98
CA MET A 290 -86.59 20.95 95.12
C MET A 290 -86.81 20.58 96.59
N ALA A 291 -85.80 20.75 97.45
CA ALA A 291 -85.95 20.53 98.89
C ALA A 291 -86.95 21.51 99.53
N HIS A 292 -86.90 22.80 99.17
CA HIS A 292 -87.86 23.81 99.63
C HIS A 292 -89.30 23.52 99.15
N TRP A 293 -89.46 23.07 97.91
CA TRP A 293 -90.75 22.71 97.35
C TRP A 293 -91.37 21.50 98.06
N ASN A 294 -90.59 20.44 98.30
CA ASN A 294 -91.05 19.26 99.04
C ASN A 294 -91.49 19.60 100.47
N SER A 295 -90.76 20.48 101.17
CA SER A 295 -91.15 20.96 102.50
C SER A 295 -92.50 21.69 102.48
N SER A 296 -92.70 22.56 101.48
CA SER A 296 -93.95 23.30 101.30
C SER A 296 -95.15 22.38 101.01
N LEU A 297 -94.94 21.32 100.24
CA LEU A 297 -95.96 20.32 99.91
C LEU A 297 -96.43 19.54 101.15
N ILE A 298 -95.50 19.10 102.00
CA ILE A 298 -95.81 18.41 103.27
C ILE A 298 -96.63 19.34 104.20
N GLY A 299 -96.30 20.63 104.23
CA GLY A 299 -97.06 21.64 104.97
C GLY A 299 -98.50 21.86 104.46
N LEU A 300 -98.76 21.56 103.18
CA LEU A 300 -100.09 21.67 102.56
C LEU A 300 -100.93 20.43 102.84
N GLN A 301 -100.31 19.24 102.81
CA GLN A 301 -100.97 17.98 103.15
C GLN A 301 -101.49 17.96 104.60
N ARG A 302 -100.70 18.42 105.58
CA ARG A 302 -101.13 18.54 106.99
C ARG A 302 -102.30 19.51 107.19
N ARG A 303 -102.40 20.57 106.38
CA ARG A 303 -103.54 21.51 106.41
C ARG A 303 -104.81 20.89 105.84
N ASN A 304 -104.70 20.10 104.77
CA ASN A 304 -105.84 19.41 104.17
C ASN A 304 -106.43 18.35 105.11
N GLU A 305 -105.59 17.61 105.84
CA GLU A 305 -106.04 16.65 106.86
C GLU A 305 -106.86 17.34 107.96
N ALA A 306 -106.42 18.49 108.45
CA ALA A 306 -107.18 19.29 109.42
C ALA A 306 -108.54 19.78 108.88
N TYR A 307 -108.61 20.18 107.60
CA TYR A 307 -109.86 20.60 106.94
C TYR A 307 -110.87 19.45 106.82
N THR A 308 -110.43 18.24 106.46
CA THR A 308 -111.32 17.08 106.36
C THR A 308 -111.93 16.65 107.69
N ALA A 309 -111.20 16.81 108.80
CA ALA A 309 -111.74 16.55 110.14
C ALA A 309 -112.85 17.54 110.51
N LEU A 310 -112.70 18.82 110.14
CA LEU A 310 -113.68 19.87 110.41
C LEU A 310 -114.98 19.69 109.59
N MET A 311 -114.88 19.23 108.34
CA MET A 311 -116.05 18.94 107.50
C MET A 311 -116.90 17.77 108.01
N LYS A 312 -116.29 16.74 108.64
CA LYS A 312 -117.05 15.61 109.24
C LYS A 312 -117.88 16.01 110.46
N GLU A 313 -117.43 16.99 111.24
CA GLU A 313 -118.21 17.52 112.37
C GLU A 313 -119.38 18.40 111.89
N PHE A 314 -119.23 19.06 110.74
CA PHE A 314 -120.30 19.85 110.13
C PHE A 314 -121.46 18.97 109.60
N GLU A 315 -121.18 17.82 109.00
CA GLU A 315 -122.21 16.90 108.50
C GLU A 315 -123.07 16.33 109.64
N LYS A 316 -122.48 15.97 110.78
CA LYS A 316 -123.23 15.49 111.97
C LYS A 316 -124.25 16.51 112.48
N LYS A 317 -123.92 17.80 112.45
CA LYS A 317 -124.84 18.88 112.86
C LYS A 317 -125.97 19.14 111.87
N LYS A 318 -125.80 18.75 110.60
CA LYS A 318 -126.83 18.85 109.56
C LYS A 318 -127.88 17.74 109.67
N ASP A 319 -127.47 16.54 110.10
CA ASP A 319 -128.37 15.39 110.29
C ASP A 319 -129.25 15.51 111.56
N GLU A 320 -128.79 16.24 112.58
CA GLU A 320 -129.63 16.58 113.75
C GLU A 320 -130.79 17.54 113.38
N LEU A 321 -130.60 18.40 112.36
CA LEU A 321 -131.57 19.38 111.91
C LEU A 321 -132.69 18.76 111.05
N THR A 322 -132.40 17.69 110.30
CA THR A 322 -133.39 16.97 109.48
C THR A 322 -134.35 16.13 110.33
N ASN A 323 -133.91 15.61 111.48
CA ASN A 323 -134.76 14.85 112.41
C ASN A 323 -135.85 15.71 113.08
N VAL A 324 -135.52 16.95 113.48
CA VAL A 324 -136.49 17.90 114.07
C VAL A 324 -137.56 18.35 113.05
N LEU A 325 -137.20 18.41 111.76
CA LEU A 325 -138.13 18.68 110.66
C LEU A 325 -139.07 17.48 110.37
N ALA A 326 -138.66 16.25 110.66
CA ALA A 326 -139.48 15.05 110.51
C ALA A 326 -140.52 14.86 111.63
N GLU A 327 -140.21 15.26 112.87
CA GLU A 327 -141.14 15.21 114.01
C GLU A 327 -142.33 16.18 113.86
N THR A 328 -142.10 17.34 113.23
CA THR A 328 -143.14 18.33 112.93
C THR A 328 -144.09 17.91 111.80
N GLU A 329 -143.66 17.03 110.89
CA GLU A 329 -144.53 16.40 109.89
C GLU A 329 -145.33 15.20 110.47
N GLY A 330 -144.82 14.52 111.50
CA GLY A 330 -145.50 13.40 112.17
C GLY A 330 -146.82 13.77 112.86
N VAL A 331 -146.90 14.95 113.49
CA VAL A 331 -148.15 15.45 114.12
C VAL A 331 -149.24 15.76 113.08
N LYS A 332 -148.86 16.08 111.83
CA LYS A 332 -149.80 16.25 110.71
C LYS A 332 -150.33 14.92 110.16
N ARG A 333 -149.58 13.81 110.29
CA ARG A 333 -149.97 12.46 109.85
C ARG A 333 -150.97 11.77 110.80
N ASN A 334 -150.90 12.03 112.10
CA ASN A 334 -151.85 11.48 113.09
C ASN A 334 -153.29 12.00 112.92
N ILE A 335 -153.49 13.15 112.27
CA ILE A 335 -154.82 13.72 111.97
C ILE A 335 -155.44 13.07 110.71
N SER A 336 -154.62 12.64 109.74
CA SER A 336 -155.08 11.93 108.54
C SER A 336 -155.44 10.46 108.78
N GLU A 337 -154.79 9.80 109.75
CA GLU A 337 -155.00 8.37 110.05
C GLU A 337 -156.40 8.05 110.65
N GLU A 338 -157.02 8.98 111.39
CA GLU A 338 -158.41 8.88 111.88
C GLU A 338 -159.46 9.03 110.76
N GLN A 339 -159.15 9.76 109.68
CA GLN A 339 -160.06 9.98 108.55
C GLN A 339 -160.05 8.80 107.55
N GLU A 340 -158.91 8.14 107.36
CA GLU A 340 -158.77 6.99 106.45
C GLU A 340 -159.40 5.68 106.98
N ALA A 341 -159.64 5.57 108.29
CA ALA A 341 -160.37 4.44 108.88
C ALA A 341 -161.87 4.46 108.52
N HIS A 342 -162.48 5.64 108.37
CA HIS A 342 -163.90 5.82 108.02
C HIS A 342 -164.18 5.60 106.53
N GLU A 343 -163.20 5.85 105.67
CA GLU A 343 -163.32 5.64 104.22
C GLU A 343 -163.22 4.16 103.81
N LYS A 344 -162.47 3.33 104.56
CA LYS A 344 -162.34 1.89 104.27
C LYS A 344 -163.65 1.10 104.47
N LEU A 345 -164.57 1.53 105.35
CA LEU A 345 -165.92 0.95 105.42
C LEU A 345 -166.79 1.37 104.21
N THR A 346 -166.64 2.60 103.71
CA THR A 346 -167.42 3.16 102.57
C THR A 346 -166.99 2.59 101.21
N ILE A 347 -165.73 2.15 101.08
CA ILE A 347 -165.18 1.49 99.89
C ILE A 347 -165.85 0.11 99.64
N THR A 348 -166.38 -0.56 100.66
CA THR A 348 -167.16 -1.79 100.45
C THR A 348 -168.52 -1.53 99.78
N VAL A 349 -169.09 -0.32 99.93
CA VAL A 349 -170.38 0.07 99.34
C VAL A 349 -170.23 0.57 97.90
N ARG A 350 -169.18 1.35 97.54
CA ARG A 350 -169.05 1.88 96.16
C ARG A 350 -168.34 0.96 95.17
N ARG A 351 -167.83 -0.19 95.63
CA ARG A 351 -167.32 -1.24 94.73
C ARG A 351 -168.42 -1.80 93.82
N THR A 352 -169.69 -1.69 94.22
CA THR A 352 -170.86 -2.00 93.37
C THR A 352 -171.16 -0.93 92.30
N GLU A 353 -170.55 0.25 92.36
CA GLU A 353 -170.77 1.36 91.39
C GLU A 353 -169.63 1.52 90.39
N LYS A 354 -168.46 0.89 90.63
CA LYS A 354 -167.25 1.02 89.81
C LYS A 354 -167.32 0.32 88.44
N GLU A 355 -168.27 -0.56 88.16
CA GLU A 355 -168.22 -1.32 86.89
C GLU A 355 -168.73 -0.56 85.66
N ILE A 356 -169.49 0.54 85.84
CA ILE A 356 -170.19 1.21 84.73
C ILE A 356 -169.37 2.36 84.09
N SER A 357 -168.52 3.07 84.84
CA SER A 357 -167.91 4.32 84.37
C SER A 357 -166.50 4.18 83.79
N THR A 358 -165.84 3.05 84.04
CA THR A 358 -164.47 2.75 83.55
C THR A 358 -164.37 2.58 82.04
N MET A 359 -165.46 2.35 81.31
CA MET A 359 -165.38 2.05 79.88
C MET A 359 -165.29 3.28 78.94
N LYS A 360 -165.57 4.50 79.42
CA LYS A 360 -165.73 5.66 78.51
C LYS A 360 -164.54 6.61 78.36
N SER A 361 -163.65 6.76 79.35
CA SER A 361 -162.66 7.86 79.33
C SER A 361 -161.24 7.45 78.90
N GLN A 362 -160.90 6.17 78.96
CA GLN A 362 -159.58 5.65 78.56
C GLN A 362 -159.35 5.72 77.03
N LEU A 363 -160.36 6.10 76.25
CA LEU A 363 -160.33 6.09 74.79
C LEU A 363 -159.78 7.39 74.17
N GLU A 364 -160.00 8.56 74.79
CA GLU A 364 -159.68 9.86 74.15
C GLU A 364 -158.25 10.38 74.41
N LYS A 365 -157.62 10.05 75.54
CA LYS A 365 -156.34 10.67 75.92
C LYS A 365 -155.10 9.99 75.31
N MET A 366 -155.21 8.73 74.91
CA MET A 366 -154.11 7.99 74.26
C MET A 366 -153.91 8.38 72.80
N GLN A 367 -154.90 8.99 72.14
CA GLN A 367 -154.81 9.39 70.72
C GLN A 367 -153.95 10.65 70.51
N ASN A 368 -154.14 11.71 71.31
CA ASN A 368 -153.49 13.01 71.06
C ASN A 368 -151.98 13.06 71.38
N ARG A 369 -151.47 12.17 72.23
CA ARG A 369 -150.04 12.13 72.58
C ARG A 369 -149.17 11.40 71.55
N HIS A 370 -149.78 10.57 70.70
CA HIS A 370 -149.04 9.70 69.79
C HIS A 370 -148.72 10.35 68.43
N GLU A 371 -149.42 11.42 68.05
CA GLU A 371 -149.29 12.10 66.74
C GLU A 371 -148.17 13.16 66.72
N ILE A 372 -147.90 13.86 67.84
CA ILE A 372 -146.91 14.95 67.91
C ILE A 372 -145.47 14.43 67.87
N LEU A 373 -145.13 13.38 68.63
CA LEU A 373 -143.79 12.77 68.60
C LEU A 373 -143.47 12.03 67.28
N ARG A 374 -144.47 11.74 66.44
CA ARG A 374 -144.31 11.02 65.17
C ARG A 374 -143.86 11.94 64.02
N GLN A 375 -144.11 13.25 64.12
CA GLN A 375 -143.73 14.25 63.11
C GLN A 375 -142.26 14.70 63.26
N GLU A 376 -141.77 14.88 64.49
CA GLU A 376 -140.38 15.30 64.77
C GLU A 376 -139.33 14.20 64.47
N TYR A 377 -139.72 12.92 64.52
CA TYR A 377 -138.87 11.79 64.12
C TYR A 377 -138.82 11.58 62.59
N ALA A 378 -139.81 12.07 61.84
CA ALA A 378 -139.88 11.91 60.39
C ALA A 378 -139.03 12.94 59.63
N GLU A 379 -138.86 14.16 60.16
CA GLU A 379 -138.04 15.21 59.56
C GLU A 379 -136.53 14.91 59.68
N ASN A 380 -136.09 14.39 60.83
CA ASN A 380 -134.69 13.98 61.05
C ASN A 380 -134.28 12.74 60.23
N LEU A 381 -135.23 11.85 59.90
CA LEU A 381 -134.98 10.69 59.02
C LEU A 381 -134.82 11.11 57.54
N ARG A 382 -135.47 12.19 57.11
CA ARG A 382 -135.43 12.68 55.72
C ARG A 382 -134.12 13.38 55.36
N MET A 383 -133.54 14.14 56.30
CA MET A 383 -132.24 14.81 56.14
C MET A 383 -131.06 13.83 56.11
N LEU A 384 -131.17 12.70 56.82
CA LEU A 384 -130.17 11.62 56.78
C LEU A 384 -130.20 10.87 55.44
N GLN A 385 -131.40 10.57 54.92
CA GLN A 385 -131.61 9.88 53.63
C GLN A 385 -131.15 10.70 52.41
N GLU A 386 -131.22 12.04 52.45
CA GLU A 386 -130.64 12.90 51.39
C GLU A 386 -129.10 12.86 51.37
N SER A 387 -128.45 12.73 52.52
CA SER A 387 -126.99 12.61 52.62
C SER A 387 -126.48 11.24 52.12
N GLU A 388 -127.20 10.15 52.41
CA GLU A 388 -126.89 8.80 51.94
C GLU A 388 -127.11 8.65 50.43
N ARG A 389 -128.13 9.33 49.87
CA ARG A 389 -128.40 9.36 48.43
C ARG A 389 -127.30 10.07 47.63
N ASN A 390 -126.70 11.13 48.16
CA ASN A 390 -125.58 11.83 47.52
C ASN A 390 -124.29 11.00 47.52
N LEU A 391 -124.06 10.20 48.57
CA LEU A 391 -122.92 9.27 48.66
C LEU A 391 -123.06 8.11 47.64
N LEU A 392 -124.27 7.61 47.41
CA LEU A 392 -124.56 6.56 46.42
C LEU A 392 -124.36 7.05 44.97
N LEU A 393 -124.72 8.30 44.66
CA LEU A 393 -124.48 8.90 43.33
C LEU A 393 -122.99 9.05 43.03
N ALA A 394 -122.19 9.52 43.99
CA ALA A 394 -120.73 9.63 43.84
C ALA A 394 -120.05 8.25 43.68
N ASN A 395 -120.52 7.23 44.40
CA ASN A 395 -120.03 5.85 44.22
C ASN A 395 -120.44 5.25 42.87
N HIS A 396 -121.63 5.59 42.36
CA HIS A 396 -122.07 5.17 41.03
C HIS A 396 -121.24 5.84 39.91
N GLU A 397 -120.92 7.12 40.03
CA GLU A 397 -120.00 7.82 39.10
C GLU A 397 -118.59 7.23 39.10
N LYS A 398 -118.06 6.86 40.28
CA LYS A 398 -116.78 6.15 40.42
C LYS A 398 -116.80 4.78 39.72
N SER A 399 -117.84 3.99 39.94
CA SER A 399 -118.03 2.70 39.27
C SER A 399 -118.16 2.84 37.75
N ASN A 400 -118.84 3.89 37.26
CA ASN A 400 -118.96 4.18 35.83
C ASN A 400 -117.61 4.57 35.21
N ARG A 401 -116.78 5.37 35.91
CA ARG A 401 -115.41 5.68 35.46
C ARG A 401 -114.50 4.47 35.45
N GLU A 402 -114.65 3.54 36.40
CA GLU A 402 -113.94 2.25 36.40
C GLU A 402 -114.38 1.33 35.25
N HIS A 403 -115.67 1.33 34.89
CA HIS A 403 -116.18 0.61 33.71
C HIS A 403 -115.72 1.24 32.39
N GLU A 404 -115.65 2.56 32.28
CA GLU A 404 -115.08 3.27 31.13
C GLU A 404 -113.58 2.97 30.97
N LEU A 405 -112.83 2.91 32.07
CA LEU A 405 -111.41 2.53 32.08
C LEU A 405 -111.21 1.08 31.60
N ASN A 406 -112.06 0.15 32.04
CA ASN A 406 -112.03 -1.25 31.59
C ASN A 406 -112.50 -1.41 30.13
N ALA A 407 -113.44 -0.60 29.66
CA ALA A 407 -113.85 -0.55 28.25
C ALA A 407 -112.74 0.03 27.36
N LEU A 408 -111.99 1.04 27.81
CA LEU A 408 -110.82 1.57 27.12
C LEU A 408 -109.66 0.56 27.07
N ARG A 409 -109.46 -0.24 28.14
CA ARG A 409 -108.49 -1.36 28.14
C ARG A 409 -108.88 -2.44 27.13
N LYS A 410 -110.15 -2.85 27.06
CA LYS A 410 -110.64 -3.79 26.02
C LYS A 410 -110.56 -3.22 24.60
N LYS A 411 -110.81 -1.92 24.41
CA LYS A 411 -110.59 -1.26 23.11
C LYS A 411 -109.10 -1.23 22.73
N MET A 412 -108.18 -1.05 23.67
CA MET A 412 -106.74 -1.18 23.41
C MET A 412 -106.36 -2.62 23.01
N GLU A 413 -106.86 -3.65 23.70
CA GLU A 413 -106.63 -5.05 23.33
C GLU A 413 -107.18 -5.38 21.93
N GLN A 414 -108.36 -4.84 21.57
CA GLN A 414 -108.91 -4.95 20.21
C GLN A 414 -108.04 -4.22 19.17
N GLN A 415 -107.48 -3.05 19.50
CA GLN A 415 -106.53 -2.34 18.62
C GLN A 415 -105.20 -3.10 18.46
N TYR A 416 -104.74 -3.84 19.47
CA TYR A 416 -103.57 -4.73 19.35
C TYR A 416 -103.84 -5.95 18.45
N LEU A 417 -105.05 -6.53 18.51
CA LEU A 417 -105.46 -7.60 17.57
C LEU A 417 -105.56 -7.08 16.13
N VAL A 418 -106.13 -5.90 15.92
CA VAL A 418 -106.19 -5.24 14.61
C VAL A 418 -104.78 -4.87 14.10
N LYS A 419 -103.85 -4.47 14.98
CA LYS A 419 -102.44 -4.26 14.64
C LYS A 419 -101.78 -5.55 14.13
N HIS A 420 -102.00 -6.68 14.80
CA HIS A 420 -101.50 -7.98 14.33
C HIS A 420 -102.14 -8.39 12.99
N GLU A 421 -103.44 -8.17 12.78
CA GLU A 421 -104.08 -8.41 11.47
C GLU A 421 -103.53 -7.50 10.35
N PHE A 422 -103.08 -6.28 10.68
CA PHE A 422 -102.40 -5.40 9.71
C PHE A 422 -100.94 -5.82 9.46
N GLU A 423 -100.24 -6.35 10.46
CA GLU A 423 -98.91 -6.95 10.31
C GLU A 423 -98.96 -8.19 9.40
N ASP A 424 -99.98 -9.04 9.54
CA ASP A 424 -100.21 -10.20 8.66
C ASP A 424 -100.57 -9.78 7.21
N LYS A 425 -101.36 -8.70 7.05
CA LYS A 425 -101.66 -8.10 5.73
C LYS A 425 -100.44 -7.45 5.07
N ILE A 426 -99.48 -6.95 5.86
CA ILE A 426 -98.20 -6.41 5.37
C ILE A 426 -97.28 -7.56 4.89
N GLU A 427 -97.30 -8.72 5.54
CA GLU A 427 -96.59 -9.92 5.05
C GLU A 427 -97.22 -10.50 3.77
N GLU A 428 -98.54 -10.43 3.61
CA GLU A 428 -99.24 -10.76 2.36
C GLU A 428 -98.95 -9.77 1.21
N GLU A 429 -98.85 -8.46 1.50
CA GLU A 429 -98.42 -7.43 0.53
C GLU A 429 -96.93 -7.56 0.14
N LEU A 430 -96.07 -8.07 1.03
CA LEU A 430 -94.67 -8.37 0.70
C LEU A 430 -94.54 -9.62 -0.18
N ARG A 431 -95.46 -10.59 -0.07
CA ARG A 431 -95.56 -11.76 -0.96
C ARG A 431 -96.17 -11.40 -2.33
N SER A 432 -97.11 -10.46 -2.39
CA SER A 432 -97.68 -9.97 -3.66
C SER A 432 -96.69 -9.13 -4.48
N ARG A 433 -95.77 -8.41 -3.82
CA ARG A 433 -94.62 -7.70 -4.44
C ARG A 433 -93.59 -8.62 -5.11
N LEU A 434 -93.50 -9.89 -4.72
CA LEU A 434 -92.64 -10.90 -5.38
C LEU A 434 -93.21 -11.37 -6.74
N THR A 435 -94.52 -11.24 -6.94
CA THR A 435 -95.26 -11.63 -8.17
C THR A 435 -95.41 -10.52 -9.22
N ALA A 436 -95.03 -9.27 -8.92
CA ALA A 436 -95.07 -8.14 -9.86
C ALA A 436 -93.77 -7.96 -10.70
N LYS A 437 -93.04 -9.06 -10.97
CA LYS A 437 -91.77 -9.08 -11.70
C LYS A 437 -91.87 -9.04 -13.25
N LYS A 438 -93.06 -8.84 -13.83
CA LYS A 438 -93.28 -8.74 -15.30
C LYS A 438 -93.49 -7.32 -15.86
N ALA A 439 -93.49 -6.28 -15.03
CA ALA A 439 -93.47 -4.87 -15.45
C ALA A 439 -92.05 -4.28 -15.67
N VAL A 440 -91.00 -5.11 -15.46
CA VAL A 440 -89.59 -4.71 -15.41
C VAL A 440 -88.90 -4.67 -16.79
N GLU A 441 -89.51 -5.21 -17.86
CA GLU A 441 -88.83 -5.35 -19.17
C GLU A 441 -89.08 -4.22 -20.19
N TYR A 442 -90.10 -3.38 -20.03
CA TYR A 442 -90.24 -2.14 -20.85
C TYR A 442 -89.51 -0.93 -20.24
N VAL A 443 -89.34 -0.89 -18.91
CA VAL A 443 -88.58 0.16 -18.20
C VAL A 443 -87.07 -0.01 -18.39
N LYS A 444 -86.56 -1.24 -18.58
CA LYS A 444 -85.12 -1.53 -18.73
C LYS A 444 -84.47 -1.07 -20.05
N LYS A 445 -85.23 -0.78 -21.11
CA LYS A 445 -84.67 -0.24 -22.39
C LYS A 445 -84.75 1.28 -22.51
N MET A 446 -85.71 1.93 -21.85
CA MET A 446 -85.76 3.41 -21.74
C MET A 446 -84.81 3.93 -20.64
N SER A 447 -84.56 3.14 -19.60
CA SER A 447 -83.66 3.48 -18.48
C SER A 447 -82.16 3.29 -18.76
N LYS A 448 -81.74 2.78 -19.94
CA LYS A 448 -80.31 2.57 -20.24
C LYS A 448 -79.65 3.63 -21.14
N ASN A 449 -80.43 4.47 -21.85
CA ASN A 449 -79.89 5.54 -22.69
C ASN A 449 -80.14 6.96 -22.14
N LEU A 450 -81.05 7.12 -21.18
CA LEU A 450 -81.28 8.39 -20.47
C LEU A 450 -80.54 8.49 -19.13
N HIS A 451 -79.94 7.39 -18.67
CA HIS A 451 -79.40 7.29 -17.31
C HIS A 451 -77.88 7.47 -17.23
N ASP A 452 -77.13 7.13 -18.27
CA ASP A 452 -75.67 7.00 -18.13
C ASP A 452 -74.86 8.20 -18.64
N GLN A 453 -75.45 9.23 -19.23
CA GLN A 453 -74.65 10.35 -19.78
C GLN A 453 -75.17 11.75 -19.46
N SER A 454 -76.48 11.96 -19.38
CA SER A 454 -76.98 13.35 -19.22
C SER A 454 -77.04 13.80 -17.77
N ARG A 455 -77.42 12.92 -16.84
CA ARG A 455 -77.67 13.35 -15.46
C ARG A 455 -76.48 13.29 -14.52
N GLU A 456 -75.45 12.53 -14.88
CA GLU A 456 -74.18 12.60 -14.17
C GLU A 456 -73.51 13.97 -14.39
N PHE A 457 -73.67 14.59 -15.57
CA PHE A 457 -73.24 15.97 -15.81
C PHE A 457 -74.22 17.02 -15.25
N GLU A 458 -75.53 16.82 -15.33
CA GLU A 458 -76.50 17.75 -14.70
C GLU A 458 -76.46 17.70 -13.16
N SER A 459 -76.20 16.56 -12.53
CA SER A 459 -76.02 16.47 -11.07
C SER A 459 -74.72 17.10 -10.60
N GLN A 460 -73.65 17.03 -11.38
CA GLN A 460 -72.38 17.69 -11.06
C GLN A 460 -72.46 19.20 -11.28
N VAL A 461 -73.13 19.65 -12.34
CA VAL A 461 -73.38 21.08 -12.59
C VAL A 461 -74.36 21.64 -11.56
N ALA A 462 -75.45 20.95 -11.22
CA ALA A 462 -76.39 21.40 -10.19
C ALA A 462 -75.80 21.38 -8.77
N THR A 463 -74.90 20.44 -8.42
CA THR A 463 -74.21 20.49 -7.12
C THR A 463 -73.14 21.58 -7.07
N LEU A 464 -72.42 21.84 -8.16
CA LEU A 464 -71.47 22.95 -8.23
C LEU A 464 -72.15 24.31 -8.28
N GLU A 465 -73.28 24.45 -9.00
CA GLU A 465 -74.09 25.67 -9.02
C GLU A 465 -74.80 25.93 -7.70
N ASN A 466 -75.27 24.88 -7.00
CA ASN A 466 -75.90 25.02 -5.69
C ASN A 466 -74.87 25.22 -4.57
N ASN A 467 -73.65 24.70 -4.70
CA ASN A 467 -72.54 25.04 -3.79
C ASN A 467 -71.99 26.44 -4.07
N LEU A 468 -71.89 26.87 -5.33
CA LEU A 468 -71.50 28.24 -5.70
C LEU A 468 -72.60 29.25 -5.30
N ALA A 469 -73.87 28.88 -5.42
CA ALA A 469 -74.99 29.68 -4.93
C ALA A 469 -75.05 29.67 -3.39
N ASN A 470 -74.79 28.56 -2.70
CA ASN A 470 -74.72 28.51 -1.23
C ASN A 470 -73.52 29.28 -0.69
N ASP A 471 -72.35 29.21 -1.34
CA ASP A 471 -71.16 29.98 -0.96
C ASP A 471 -71.34 31.46 -1.32
N SER A 472 -71.97 31.80 -2.44
CA SER A 472 -72.34 33.17 -2.78
C SER A 472 -73.45 33.71 -1.86
N LEU A 473 -74.37 32.87 -1.38
CA LEU A 473 -75.43 33.23 -0.43
C LEU A 473 -74.89 33.25 1.01
N ALA A 474 -73.86 32.47 1.35
CA ALA A 474 -73.12 32.56 2.61
C ALA A 474 -72.19 33.78 2.63
N VAL A 475 -71.55 34.13 1.51
CA VAL A 475 -70.79 35.37 1.33
C VAL A 475 -71.73 36.59 1.30
N ALA A 476 -72.90 36.49 0.67
CA ALA A 476 -73.92 37.54 0.71
C ALA A 476 -74.63 37.61 2.06
N LYS A 477 -74.83 36.50 2.80
CA LYS A 477 -75.33 36.50 4.19
C LYS A 477 -74.31 37.08 5.14
N THR A 478 -73.03 36.69 5.07
CA THR A 478 -71.97 37.27 5.92
C THR A 478 -71.70 38.73 5.56
N LYS A 479 -71.82 39.13 4.28
CA LYS A 479 -71.80 40.55 3.89
C LYS A 479 -73.06 41.29 4.31
N ALA A 480 -74.25 40.71 4.21
CA ALA A 480 -75.51 41.32 4.66
C ALA A 480 -75.63 41.36 6.20
N GLU A 481 -75.05 40.39 6.90
CA GLU A 481 -74.87 40.37 8.36
C GLU A 481 -73.79 41.35 8.76
N SER A 482 -72.70 41.50 8.00
CA SER A 482 -71.69 42.53 8.24
C SER A 482 -72.21 43.94 7.93
N THR A 483 -73.05 44.15 6.91
CA THR A 483 -73.69 45.44 6.63
C THR A 483 -74.84 45.71 7.58
N LYS A 484 -75.63 44.70 7.99
CA LYS A 484 -76.62 44.85 9.07
C LYS A 484 -75.94 45.11 10.41
N LEU A 485 -74.83 44.45 10.73
CA LEU A 485 -74.02 44.73 11.93
C LEU A 485 -73.40 46.13 11.85
N HIS A 486 -72.99 46.59 10.66
CA HIS A 486 -72.48 47.94 10.45
C HIS A 486 -73.59 49.02 10.46
N GLU A 487 -74.79 48.71 9.98
CA GLU A 487 -75.98 49.57 10.11
C GLU A 487 -76.54 49.55 11.53
N THR A 488 -76.49 48.43 12.26
CA THR A 488 -76.81 48.40 13.69
C THR A 488 -75.72 49.06 14.51
N LEU A 489 -74.44 48.99 14.10
CA LEU A 489 -73.38 49.77 14.73
C LEU A 489 -73.55 51.26 14.46
N LYS A 490 -73.90 51.68 13.25
CA LYS A 490 -74.25 53.08 12.95
C LYS A 490 -75.52 53.54 13.66
N LYS A 491 -76.56 52.70 13.75
CA LYS A 491 -77.78 53.00 14.54
C LYS A 491 -77.49 52.99 16.04
N LEU A 492 -76.59 52.14 16.53
CA LEU A 492 -76.14 52.14 17.92
C LEU A 492 -75.22 53.32 18.20
N GLU A 493 -74.40 53.78 17.24
CA GLU A 493 -73.61 55.01 17.33
C GLU A 493 -74.49 56.26 17.24
N GLU A 494 -75.53 56.27 16.40
CA GLU A 494 -76.57 57.32 16.36
C GLU A 494 -77.44 57.28 17.61
N ASP A 495 -77.78 56.11 18.15
CA ASP A 495 -78.49 55.95 19.43
C ASP A 495 -77.58 56.31 20.62
N ILE A 496 -76.27 56.10 20.53
CA ILE A 496 -75.29 56.55 21.53
C ILE A 496 -75.10 58.06 21.41
N LEU A 497 -75.13 58.65 20.21
CA LEU A 497 -75.15 60.10 20.02
C LEU A 497 -76.47 60.72 20.48
N GLN A 498 -77.62 60.11 20.21
CA GLN A 498 -78.93 60.55 20.69
C GLN A 498 -79.09 60.34 22.20
N ARG A 499 -78.55 59.24 22.76
CA ARG A 499 -78.46 59.03 24.21
C ARG A 499 -77.42 59.95 24.84
N ASN A 500 -76.33 60.29 24.19
CA ASN A 500 -75.39 61.32 24.66
C ASN A 500 -76.00 62.72 24.57
N ASP A 501 -76.85 63.02 23.59
CA ASP A 501 -77.62 64.26 23.53
C ASP A 501 -78.74 64.27 24.59
N LEU A 502 -79.35 63.11 24.87
CA LEU A 502 -80.31 62.95 25.96
C LEU A 502 -79.61 63.01 27.32
N VAL A 503 -78.40 62.49 27.45
CA VAL A 503 -77.55 62.59 28.63
C VAL A 503 -77.04 64.02 28.79
N ASN A 504 -76.66 64.75 27.73
CA ASN A 504 -76.33 66.18 27.80
C ASN A 504 -77.56 67.02 28.16
N LYS A 505 -78.76 66.66 27.70
CA LYS A 505 -80.03 67.28 28.13
C LYS A 505 -80.35 66.95 29.59
N LEU A 506 -80.15 65.70 30.02
CA LEU A 506 -80.31 65.29 31.41
C LEU A 506 -79.22 65.85 32.32
N GLU A 507 -78.00 66.07 31.83
CA GLU A 507 -76.88 66.71 32.54
C GLU A 507 -77.08 68.21 32.64
N THR A 508 -77.66 68.86 31.63
CA THR A 508 -78.09 70.27 31.73
C THR A 508 -79.33 70.42 32.61
N GLU A 509 -80.27 69.47 32.61
CA GLU A 509 -81.39 69.40 33.56
C GLU A 509 -80.95 69.05 34.99
N ILE A 510 -79.92 68.21 35.15
CA ILE A 510 -79.25 67.92 36.43
C ILE A 510 -78.42 69.13 36.87
N HIS A 511 -77.83 69.91 35.95
CA HIS A 511 -77.17 71.17 36.27
C HIS A 511 -78.18 72.25 36.68
N HIS A 512 -79.33 72.34 36.00
CA HIS A 512 -80.44 73.25 36.38
C HIS A 512 -81.09 72.81 37.70
N SER A 513 -81.27 71.51 37.92
CA SER A 513 -81.76 70.93 39.17
C SER A 513 -80.73 71.06 40.30
N ASN A 514 -79.43 70.97 40.02
CA ASN A 514 -78.36 71.26 40.99
C ASN A 514 -78.29 72.75 41.34
N ILE A 515 -78.55 73.66 40.39
CA ILE A 515 -78.69 75.10 40.68
C ILE A 515 -79.96 75.37 41.49
N LEU A 516 -81.05 74.63 41.24
CA LEU A 516 -82.30 74.70 42.00
C LEU A 516 -82.13 74.12 43.42
N VAL A 517 -81.42 73.00 43.55
CA VAL A 517 -81.04 72.34 44.80
C VAL A 517 -80.07 73.23 45.57
N GLN A 518 -79.08 73.88 44.95
CA GLN A 518 -78.22 74.86 45.65
C GLN A 518 -79.00 76.10 46.12
N ARG A 519 -80.02 76.55 45.39
CA ARG A 519 -80.93 77.64 45.83
C ARG A 519 -81.91 77.19 46.93
N GLN A 520 -82.35 75.93 46.94
CA GLN A 520 -83.17 75.34 48.01
C GLN A 520 -82.34 74.97 49.25
N GLN A 521 -81.10 74.52 49.09
CA GLN A 521 -80.15 74.23 50.16
C GLN A 521 -79.74 75.53 50.90
N ALA A 522 -79.53 76.64 50.20
CA ALA A 522 -79.32 77.95 50.83
C ALA A 522 -80.56 78.49 51.59
N LYS A 523 -81.77 78.05 51.19
CA LYS A 523 -83.03 78.33 51.90
C LYS A 523 -83.24 77.41 53.11
N ILE A 524 -82.78 76.16 53.03
CA ILE A 524 -82.76 75.19 54.12
C ILE A 524 -81.71 75.60 55.17
N ASP A 525 -80.55 76.12 54.79
CA ASP A 525 -79.52 76.58 55.74
C ASP A 525 -79.91 77.87 56.48
N THR A 526 -80.76 78.72 55.88
CA THR A 526 -81.34 79.90 56.54
C THR A 526 -82.56 79.58 57.41
N LEU A 527 -83.27 78.49 57.13
CA LEU A 527 -84.37 77.97 57.97
C LEU A 527 -83.85 77.09 59.12
N ASN A 528 -82.81 76.29 58.91
CA ASN A 528 -82.15 75.48 59.95
C ASN A 528 -81.44 76.36 60.99
N LYS A 529 -80.88 77.52 60.60
CA LYS A 529 -80.39 78.54 61.55
C LYS A 529 -81.50 79.23 62.37
N LYS A 530 -82.76 79.23 61.91
CA LYS A 530 -83.93 79.68 62.68
C LYS A 530 -84.54 78.56 63.54
N LEU A 531 -84.38 77.30 63.14
CA LEU A 531 -84.88 76.12 63.86
C LEU A 531 -83.97 75.76 65.05
N GLU A 532 -82.65 75.96 64.95
CA GLU A 532 -81.70 75.85 66.08
C GLU A 532 -81.83 76.97 67.13
N GLN A 533 -82.48 78.09 66.80
CA GLN A 533 -82.85 79.15 67.76
C GLN A 533 -84.19 78.87 68.44
N LEU A 534 -85.14 78.18 67.81
CA LEU A 534 -86.44 77.83 68.43
C LEU A 534 -86.43 76.49 69.20
N LEU A 535 -85.50 75.58 68.92
CA LEU A 535 -85.30 74.34 69.71
C LEU A 535 -84.53 74.56 71.02
N ARG A 536 -83.86 75.72 71.20
CA ARG A 536 -83.29 76.13 72.49
C ARG A 536 -84.33 76.76 73.44
N ASP A 537 -85.44 77.26 72.91
CA ASP A 537 -86.42 78.08 73.67
C ASP A 537 -87.75 77.37 74.01
N ARG A 538 -87.95 76.10 73.67
CA ARG A 538 -89.11 75.31 74.13
C ARG A 538 -88.73 73.89 74.53
N GLY A 539 -88.40 73.71 75.80
CA GLY A 539 -88.30 72.39 76.43
C GLY A 539 -89.66 71.67 76.46
N GLY A 540 -89.62 70.34 76.32
CA GLY A 540 -90.76 69.44 76.48
C GLY A 540 -90.63 68.21 75.55
N VAL A 541 -91.17 67.02 75.86
CA VAL A 541 -92.31 66.71 76.73
C VAL A 541 -92.21 65.25 77.23
N GLU A 542 -92.84 64.96 78.37
CA GLU A 542 -93.03 63.63 78.96
C GLU A 542 -93.92 62.71 78.10
N LEU A 543 -93.55 61.42 78.01
CA LEU A 543 -94.23 60.43 77.15
C LEU A 543 -95.40 59.71 77.85
N GLY A 544 -96.48 59.47 77.09
CA GLY A 544 -97.67 58.75 77.51
C GLY A 544 -97.76 57.29 76.99
N PRO A 545 -98.64 56.45 77.54
CA PRO A 545 -98.62 54.99 77.32
C PRO A 545 -98.84 54.48 75.89
N LEU A 546 -99.45 55.27 75.00
CA LEU A 546 -99.60 54.93 73.56
C LEU A 546 -98.26 55.03 72.80
N GLU A 547 -97.32 55.84 73.28
CA GLU A 547 -95.98 55.97 72.69
C GLU A 547 -95.09 54.76 73.03
N ILE A 548 -95.38 54.01 74.11
CA ILE A 548 -94.67 52.76 74.43
C ILE A 548 -95.01 51.65 73.42
N MET A 549 -96.27 51.57 72.96
CA MET A 549 -96.69 50.59 71.96
C MET A 549 -96.19 50.96 70.56
N LEU A 550 -96.20 52.26 70.23
CA LEU A 550 -95.53 52.80 69.05
C LEU A 550 -94.02 52.51 69.07
N ASN A 551 -93.37 52.68 70.22
CA ASN A 551 -91.95 52.36 70.42
C ASN A 551 -91.65 50.86 70.29
N HIS A 552 -92.60 49.98 70.63
CA HIS A 552 -92.43 48.54 70.45
C HIS A 552 -92.57 48.13 68.98
N LEU A 553 -93.56 48.67 68.25
CA LEU A 553 -93.72 48.43 66.81
C LEU A 553 -92.60 49.08 65.99
N THR A 554 -92.12 50.27 66.36
CA THR A 554 -90.96 50.90 65.73
C THR A 554 -89.66 50.15 66.03
N LYS A 555 -89.49 49.56 67.23
CA LYS A 555 -88.40 48.62 67.49
C LYS A 555 -88.50 47.34 66.66
N GLY A 556 -89.70 46.82 66.44
CA GLY A 556 -89.92 45.67 65.55
C GLY A 556 -89.62 45.99 64.08
N ILE A 557 -90.01 47.17 63.61
CA ILE A 557 -89.68 47.67 62.26
C ILE A 557 -88.17 47.93 62.15
N ALA A 558 -87.54 48.51 63.18
CA ALA A 558 -86.09 48.71 63.22
C ALA A 558 -85.33 47.39 63.16
N ALA A 559 -85.74 46.38 63.93
CA ALA A 559 -85.13 45.05 63.88
C ALA A 559 -85.29 44.39 62.50
N LYS A 560 -86.45 44.55 61.84
CA LYS A 560 -86.64 44.06 60.46
C LYS A 560 -85.84 44.86 59.43
N ASN A 561 -85.66 46.16 59.63
CA ASN A 561 -84.78 46.97 58.79
C ASN A 561 -83.30 46.64 58.99
N ASP A 562 -82.89 46.29 60.21
CA ASP A 562 -81.53 45.80 60.49
C ASP A 562 -81.29 44.43 59.85
N GLU A 563 -82.29 43.52 59.90
CA GLU A 563 -82.25 42.26 59.16
C GLU A 563 -82.17 42.49 57.64
N ILE A 564 -82.99 43.39 57.09
CA ILE A 564 -82.94 43.76 55.66
C ILE A 564 -81.57 44.36 55.31
N GLY A 565 -81.04 45.29 56.13
CA GLY A 565 -79.72 45.87 55.93
C GLY A 565 -78.59 44.83 56.00
N SER A 566 -78.71 43.83 56.87
CA SER A 566 -77.77 42.71 56.94
C SER A 566 -77.83 41.82 55.69
N LEU A 567 -79.04 41.58 55.15
CA LEU A 567 -79.24 40.83 53.92
C LEU A 567 -78.78 41.62 52.69
N GLU A 568 -78.99 42.93 52.64
CA GLU A 568 -78.44 43.81 51.60
C GLU A 568 -76.92 43.83 51.63
N GLN A 569 -76.30 43.86 52.81
CA GLN A 569 -74.84 43.74 52.95
C GLN A 569 -74.33 42.37 52.51
N GLN A 570 -75.03 41.28 52.84
CA GLN A 570 -74.69 39.94 52.37
C GLN A 570 -74.83 39.84 50.85
N TRP A 571 -75.91 40.35 50.28
CA TRP A 571 -76.13 40.41 48.84
C TRP A 571 -75.07 41.24 48.12
N LEU A 572 -74.67 42.40 48.65
CA LEU A 572 -73.59 43.21 48.09
C LEU A 572 -72.24 42.50 48.18
N LYS A 573 -71.96 41.76 49.26
CA LYS A 573 -70.76 40.93 49.37
C LYS A 573 -70.75 39.81 48.32
N GLU A 574 -71.84 39.07 48.22
CA GLU A 574 -72.00 38.00 47.21
C GLU A 574 -71.92 38.55 45.77
N GLN A 575 -72.50 39.72 45.51
CA GLN A 575 -72.39 40.39 44.21
C GLN A 575 -70.95 40.85 43.93
N THR A 576 -70.26 41.38 44.94
CA THR A 576 -68.86 41.80 44.81
C THR A 576 -67.96 40.60 44.53
N ASP A 577 -68.19 39.48 45.22
CA ASP A 577 -67.44 38.25 45.01
C ASP A 577 -67.78 37.61 43.66
N LEU A 578 -69.04 37.66 43.22
CA LEU A 578 -69.43 37.27 41.87
C LEU A 578 -68.68 38.11 40.81
N VAL A 579 -68.61 39.43 40.99
CA VAL A 579 -67.85 40.31 40.09
C VAL A 579 -66.35 39.98 40.10
N LYS A 580 -65.76 39.67 41.27
CA LYS A 580 -64.37 39.19 41.34
C LYS A 580 -64.19 37.89 40.58
N HIS A 581 -65.08 36.92 40.75
CA HIS A 581 -65.03 35.64 40.03
C HIS A 581 -65.23 35.81 38.52
N VAL A 582 -66.09 36.73 38.08
CA VAL A 582 -66.27 37.06 36.66
C VAL A 582 -64.99 37.68 36.09
N LYS A 583 -64.39 38.67 36.78
CA LYS A 583 -63.12 39.27 36.36
C LYS A 583 -61.98 38.24 36.31
N GLU A 584 -61.92 37.33 37.29
CA GLU A 584 -60.91 36.26 37.29
C GLU A 584 -61.14 35.27 36.15
N LYS A 585 -62.39 34.92 35.85
CA LYS A 585 -62.74 34.11 34.68
C LYS A 585 -62.32 34.77 33.38
N GLU A 586 -62.57 36.06 33.22
CA GLU A 586 -62.14 36.83 32.03
C GLU A 586 -60.61 36.84 31.91
N ARG A 587 -59.89 37.10 33.02
CA ARG A 587 -58.44 37.04 33.07
C ARG A 587 -57.91 35.65 32.68
N LEU A 588 -58.51 34.58 33.19
CA LEU A 588 -58.13 33.21 32.85
C LEU A 588 -58.41 32.88 31.38
N LEU A 589 -59.49 33.39 30.80
CA LEU A 589 -59.79 33.24 29.37
C LEU A 589 -58.75 33.97 28.49
N GLU A 590 -58.32 35.17 28.89
CA GLU A 590 -57.23 35.88 28.19
C GLU A 590 -55.92 35.12 28.26
N VAL A 591 -55.56 34.58 29.44
CA VAL A 591 -54.37 33.73 29.61
C VAL A 591 -54.46 32.48 28.74
N LEU A 592 -55.62 31.82 28.71
CA LEU A 592 -55.85 30.63 27.90
C LEU A 592 -55.74 30.93 26.40
N SER A 593 -56.31 32.04 25.93
CA SER A 593 -56.16 32.52 24.55
C SER A 593 -54.68 32.80 24.20
N ARG A 594 -53.95 33.45 25.10
CA ARG A 594 -52.50 33.70 24.93
C ARG A 594 -51.71 32.39 24.86
N GLN A 595 -52.02 31.42 25.72
CA GLN A 595 -51.39 30.10 25.70
C GLN A 595 -51.72 29.33 24.41
N GLN A 596 -52.96 29.38 23.92
CA GLN A 596 -53.35 28.78 22.64
C GLN A 596 -52.57 29.41 21.47
N CYS A 597 -52.39 30.73 21.47
CA CYS A 597 -51.57 31.42 20.48
C CYS A 597 -50.10 30.97 20.56
N GLN A 598 -49.52 30.89 21.77
CA GLN A 598 -48.17 30.39 21.99
C GLN A 598 -47.98 28.95 21.53
N LEU A 599 -48.93 28.05 21.84
CA LEU A 599 -48.93 26.67 21.36
C LEU A 599 -48.98 26.60 19.83
N THR A 600 -49.78 27.44 19.19
CA THR A 600 -49.86 27.51 17.73
C THR A 600 -48.53 27.98 17.12
N ILE A 601 -47.88 28.98 17.72
CA ILE A 601 -46.55 29.45 17.29
C ILE A 601 -45.51 28.35 17.48
N LEU A 602 -45.50 27.66 18.62
CA LEU A 602 -44.59 26.55 18.89
C LEU A 602 -44.81 25.38 17.93
N ALA A 603 -46.08 25.04 17.62
CA ALA A 603 -46.41 24.02 16.63
C ALA A 603 -45.90 24.38 15.23
N LYS A 604 -46.06 25.64 14.80
CA LYS A 604 -45.51 26.13 13.52
C LYS A 604 -43.97 26.12 13.52
N LYS A 605 -43.33 26.52 14.62
CA LYS A 605 -41.87 26.44 14.77
C LYS A 605 -41.38 25.00 14.72
N LYS A 606 -42.08 24.08 15.38
CA LYS A 606 -41.79 22.64 15.33
C LYS A 606 -41.89 22.13 13.90
N LEU A 607 -42.98 22.41 13.18
CA LEU A 607 -43.12 21.99 11.78
C LEU A 607 -42.01 22.53 10.87
N ARG A 608 -41.58 23.77 11.08
CA ARG A 608 -40.43 24.33 10.33
C ARG A 608 -39.13 23.60 10.66
N LEU A 609 -38.84 23.39 11.95
CA LEU A 609 -37.66 22.65 12.37
C LEU A 609 -37.68 21.21 11.88
N ASP A 610 -38.83 20.53 11.91
CA ASP A 610 -38.99 19.18 11.37
C ASP A 610 -38.75 19.17 9.84
N ALA A 611 -39.21 20.20 9.12
CA ALA A 611 -38.92 20.34 7.69
C ALA A 611 -37.43 20.56 7.41
N ASP A 612 -36.76 21.40 8.21
CA ASP A 612 -35.31 21.67 8.14
C ASP A 612 -34.49 20.42 8.50
N ILE A 613 -34.91 19.65 9.51
CA ILE A 613 -34.28 18.37 9.87
C ILE A 613 -34.42 17.38 8.71
N ASN A 614 -35.63 17.26 8.14
CA ASN A 614 -35.86 16.37 7.00
C ASN A 614 -35.06 16.78 5.75
N SER A 615 -34.83 18.07 5.50
CA SER A 615 -33.96 18.51 4.39
C SER A 615 -32.50 18.14 4.66
N LEU A 616 -32.00 18.41 5.88
CA LEU A 616 -30.65 18.01 6.30
C LEU A 616 -30.44 16.50 6.28
N GLU A 617 -31.44 15.69 6.63
CA GLU A 617 -31.37 14.24 6.53
C GLU A 617 -31.30 13.75 5.08
N ARG A 618 -32.03 14.39 4.16
CA ARG A 618 -31.93 14.12 2.72
C ARG A 618 -30.56 14.50 2.18
N GLU A 619 -30.03 15.65 2.56
CA GLU A 619 -28.68 16.09 2.19
C GLU A 619 -27.61 15.13 2.74
N LYS A 620 -27.72 14.72 4.01
CA LYS A 620 -26.85 13.70 4.62
C LYS A 620 -26.93 12.37 3.87
N ALA A 621 -28.13 11.91 3.51
CA ALA A 621 -28.29 10.69 2.74
C ALA A 621 -27.67 10.82 1.35
N GLN A 622 -27.79 11.98 0.70
CA GLN A 622 -27.15 12.25 -0.58
C GLN A 622 -25.62 12.29 -0.46
N MET A 623 -25.07 12.98 0.54
CA MET A 623 -23.64 13.00 0.83
C MET A 623 -23.09 11.61 1.13
N ASN A 624 -23.84 10.76 1.84
CA ASN A 624 -23.46 9.35 2.06
C ASN A 624 -23.45 8.55 0.75
N ARG A 625 -24.40 8.77 -0.15
CA ARG A 625 -24.40 8.16 -1.50
C ARG A 625 -23.22 8.66 -2.33
N ASP A 626 -22.90 9.95 -2.26
CA ASP A 626 -21.75 10.52 -2.97
C ASP A 626 -20.43 10.01 -2.38
N MET A 627 -20.33 9.87 -1.05
CA MET A 627 -19.19 9.28 -0.36
C MET A 627 -18.98 7.82 -0.74
N THR A 628 -20.05 7.01 -0.75
CA THR A 628 -19.96 5.61 -1.21
C THR A 628 -19.60 5.52 -2.69
N ARG A 629 -20.11 6.42 -3.54
CA ARG A 629 -19.70 6.52 -4.96
C ARG A 629 -18.21 6.86 -5.08
N LEU A 630 -17.70 7.79 -4.27
CA LEU A 630 -16.27 8.16 -4.23
C LEU A 630 -15.39 7.04 -3.66
N GLN A 631 -15.85 6.32 -2.64
CA GLN A 631 -15.15 5.13 -2.14
C GLN A 631 -15.08 4.04 -3.21
N ASN A 632 -16.17 3.83 -3.95
CA ASN A 632 -16.20 2.88 -5.07
C ASN A 632 -15.34 3.33 -6.25
N SER A 633 -15.24 4.64 -6.54
CA SER A 633 -14.31 5.14 -7.55
C SER A 633 -12.86 5.01 -7.08
N MET A 634 -12.57 5.32 -5.82
CA MET A 634 -11.26 5.14 -5.20
C MET A 634 -10.83 3.66 -5.20
N ALA A 635 -11.72 2.74 -4.87
CA ALA A 635 -11.45 1.29 -4.94
C ALA A 635 -11.18 0.85 -6.39
N ARG A 636 -11.94 1.36 -7.37
CA ARG A 636 -11.68 1.10 -8.80
C ARG A 636 -10.34 1.67 -9.25
N ILE A 637 -10.01 2.92 -8.88
CA ILE A 637 -8.72 3.55 -9.21
C ILE A 637 -7.59 2.78 -8.55
N ASN A 638 -7.70 2.40 -7.27
CA ASN A 638 -6.70 1.60 -6.57
C ASN A 638 -6.51 0.23 -7.24
N LYS A 639 -7.59 -0.42 -7.69
CA LYS A 639 -7.51 -1.65 -8.48
C LYS A 639 -6.79 -1.42 -9.81
N MET A 640 -7.09 -0.33 -10.51
CA MET A 640 -6.39 0.04 -11.75
C MET A 640 -4.91 0.37 -11.51
N ILE A 641 -4.58 1.07 -10.43
CA ILE A 641 -3.20 1.35 -10.00
C ILE A 641 -2.49 0.04 -9.69
N PHE A 642 -3.11 -0.88 -8.96
CA PHE A 642 -2.54 -2.18 -8.67
C PHE A 642 -2.30 -3.00 -9.95
N VAL A 643 -3.27 -3.04 -10.86
CA VAL A 643 -3.11 -3.72 -12.16
C VAL A 643 -2.00 -3.08 -12.97
N LYS A 644 -1.95 -1.74 -13.08
CA LYS A 644 -0.89 -1.03 -13.79
C LYS A 644 0.48 -1.21 -13.14
N LYS A 645 0.55 -1.23 -11.81
CA LYS A 645 1.79 -1.52 -11.08
C LYS A 645 2.24 -2.95 -11.28
N SER A 646 1.33 -3.93 -11.22
CA SER A 646 1.65 -5.35 -11.47
C SER A 646 2.09 -5.59 -12.91
N SER A 647 1.46 -4.92 -13.88
CA SER A 647 1.87 -4.93 -15.29
C SER A 647 3.20 -4.23 -15.47
N GLY A 648 3.46 -3.12 -14.77
CA GLY A 648 4.75 -2.42 -14.77
C GLY A 648 5.86 -3.31 -14.21
N THR A 649 5.65 -3.97 -13.07
CA THR A 649 6.62 -4.90 -12.50
C THR A 649 6.85 -6.12 -13.39
N ALA A 650 5.80 -6.60 -14.09
CA ALA A 650 5.95 -7.69 -15.04
C ALA A 650 6.80 -7.27 -16.25
N LEU A 651 6.57 -6.06 -16.79
CA LEU A 651 7.39 -5.49 -17.87
C LEU A 651 8.82 -5.20 -17.41
N GLU A 652 9.04 -4.72 -16.18
CA GLU A 652 10.38 -4.56 -15.61
C GLU A 652 11.10 -5.90 -15.46
N GLN A 653 10.39 -6.95 -15.03
CA GLN A 653 10.95 -8.30 -14.96
C GLN A 653 11.27 -8.85 -16.36
N GLU A 654 10.37 -8.67 -17.32
CA GLU A 654 10.58 -9.06 -18.72
C GLU A 654 11.77 -8.31 -19.34
N ASN A 655 11.90 -7.00 -19.09
CA ASN A 655 13.05 -6.22 -19.51
C ASN A 655 14.34 -6.70 -18.85
N LYS A 656 14.34 -7.02 -17.55
CA LYS A 656 15.51 -7.58 -16.87
C LYS A 656 15.92 -8.93 -17.46
N LEU A 657 14.96 -9.80 -17.74
CA LEU A 657 15.23 -11.08 -18.39
C LEU A 657 15.77 -10.88 -19.82
N ALA A 658 15.19 -9.94 -20.58
CA ALA A 658 15.68 -9.58 -21.90
C ALA A 658 17.09 -8.97 -21.86
N GLU A 659 17.39 -8.11 -20.88
CA GLU A 659 18.72 -7.57 -20.62
C GLU A 659 19.71 -8.68 -20.27
N GLU A 660 19.33 -9.61 -19.40
CA GLU A 660 20.15 -10.79 -19.06
C GLU A 660 20.39 -11.68 -20.28
N ASP A 661 19.39 -11.89 -21.13
CA ASP A 661 19.51 -12.63 -22.38
C ASP A 661 20.37 -11.88 -23.40
N PHE A 662 20.27 -10.55 -23.50
CA PHE A 662 21.16 -9.73 -24.33
C PHE A 662 22.60 -9.76 -23.82
N VAL A 663 22.82 -9.68 -22.51
CA VAL A 663 24.16 -9.82 -21.91
C VAL A 663 24.71 -11.23 -22.14
N ARG A 664 23.89 -12.27 -22.03
CA ARG A 664 24.30 -13.64 -22.34
C ARG A 664 24.68 -13.78 -23.81
N ALA A 665 23.86 -13.29 -24.73
CA ALA A 665 24.15 -13.28 -26.15
C ALA A 665 25.42 -12.46 -26.48
N LEU A 666 25.63 -11.34 -25.78
CA LEU A 666 26.84 -10.53 -25.93
C LEU A 666 28.08 -11.31 -25.48
N ARG A 667 28.01 -12.00 -24.33
CA ARG A 667 29.08 -12.87 -23.83
C ARG A 667 29.35 -14.07 -24.75
N GLU A 668 28.32 -14.68 -25.31
CA GLU A 668 28.47 -15.75 -26.31
C GLU A 668 29.19 -15.21 -27.55
N LYS A 669 28.82 -14.02 -28.03
CA LYS A 669 29.51 -13.37 -29.15
C LYS A 669 30.94 -12.94 -28.82
N GLU A 670 31.19 -12.44 -27.63
CA GLU A 670 32.55 -12.17 -27.13
C GLU A 670 33.39 -13.45 -27.05
N GLN A 671 32.79 -14.57 -26.63
CA GLN A 671 33.48 -15.85 -26.61
C GLN A 671 33.77 -16.34 -28.04
N GLU A 672 32.81 -16.23 -28.96
CA GLU A 672 33.02 -16.54 -30.38
C GLU A 672 34.14 -15.67 -30.98
N THR A 673 34.21 -14.37 -30.67
CA THR A 673 35.28 -13.50 -31.18
C THR A 673 36.64 -13.87 -30.58
N VAL A 674 36.71 -14.20 -29.29
CA VAL A 674 37.94 -14.70 -28.67
C VAL A 674 38.39 -16.03 -29.29
N GLU A 675 37.47 -16.96 -29.54
CA GLU A 675 37.77 -18.21 -30.23
C GLU A 675 38.28 -17.96 -31.65
N MET A 676 37.65 -17.06 -32.40
CA MET A 676 38.12 -16.68 -33.75
C MET A 676 39.48 -15.97 -33.71
N GLN A 677 39.73 -15.12 -32.71
CA GLN A 677 41.03 -14.50 -32.49
C GLN A 677 42.11 -15.56 -32.20
N SER A 678 41.80 -16.55 -31.36
CA SER A 678 42.73 -17.65 -31.07
C SER A 678 43.06 -18.50 -32.31
N LYS A 679 42.07 -18.73 -33.18
CA LYS A 679 42.27 -19.39 -34.47
C LYS A 679 43.13 -18.54 -35.40
N LEU A 680 42.91 -17.23 -35.43
CA LEU A 680 43.73 -16.31 -36.21
C LEU A 680 45.18 -16.31 -35.72
N ASP A 681 45.41 -16.25 -34.41
CA ASP A 681 46.74 -16.30 -33.81
C ASP A 681 47.45 -17.64 -34.10
N ALA A 682 46.71 -18.76 -34.08
CA ALA A 682 47.23 -20.06 -34.48
C ALA A 682 47.67 -20.07 -35.96
N VAL A 683 46.83 -19.53 -36.86
CA VAL A 683 47.16 -19.41 -38.29
C VAL A 683 48.35 -18.47 -38.53
N ILE A 684 48.47 -17.37 -37.76
CA ILE A 684 49.63 -16.48 -37.83
C ILE A 684 50.90 -17.21 -37.41
N LYS A 685 50.86 -17.99 -36.32
CA LYS A 685 52.01 -18.81 -35.89
C LYS A 685 52.37 -19.86 -36.93
N GLU A 686 51.40 -20.59 -37.47
CA GLU A 686 51.64 -21.54 -38.57
C GLU A 686 52.26 -20.85 -39.78
N LYS A 687 51.81 -19.64 -40.13
CA LYS A 687 52.41 -18.83 -41.20
C LYS A 687 53.86 -18.43 -40.87
N GLU A 688 54.15 -18.00 -39.65
CA GLU A 688 55.50 -17.64 -39.21
C GLU A 688 56.45 -18.85 -39.20
N GLU A 689 55.96 -20.01 -38.77
CA GLU A 689 56.66 -21.29 -38.82
C GLU A 689 56.97 -21.67 -40.28
N LEU A 690 55.97 -21.64 -41.17
CA LEU A 690 56.14 -21.90 -42.60
C LEU A 690 57.09 -20.90 -43.28
N LEU A 691 57.07 -19.62 -42.89
CA LEU A 691 58.02 -18.62 -43.38
C LEU A 691 59.45 -18.91 -42.89
N SER A 692 59.59 -19.38 -41.65
CA SER A 692 60.90 -19.77 -41.11
C SER A 692 61.45 -21.00 -41.83
N GLU A 693 60.60 -22.02 -42.04
CA GLU A 693 60.93 -23.20 -42.86
C GLU A 693 61.30 -22.79 -44.29
N LEU A 694 60.56 -21.86 -44.91
CA LEU A 694 60.87 -21.34 -46.24
C LEU A 694 62.27 -20.70 -46.27
N ILE A 695 62.59 -19.82 -45.31
CA ILE A 695 63.91 -19.19 -45.21
C ILE A 695 65.02 -20.25 -45.02
N GLU A 696 64.77 -21.30 -44.23
CA GLU A 696 65.71 -22.41 -44.08
C GLU A 696 65.91 -23.18 -45.39
N THR A 697 64.83 -23.47 -46.13
CA THR A 697 64.93 -24.10 -47.44
C THR A 697 65.67 -23.22 -48.45
N GLU A 698 65.44 -21.90 -48.47
CA GLU A 698 66.18 -20.95 -49.30
C GLU A 698 67.67 -20.91 -48.95
N ARG A 699 68.02 -20.96 -47.66
CA ARG A 699 69.42 -21.10 -47.21
C ARG A 699 70.04 -22.41 -47.69
N HIS A 700 69.30 -23.51 -47.63
CA HIS A 700 69.76 -24.80 -48.16
C HIS A 700 69.98 -24.75 -49.68
N ILE A 701 69.06 -24.13 -50.43
CA ILE A 701 69.20 -23.92 -51.88
C ILE A 701 70.46 -23.12 -52.19
N MET A 702 70.68 -21.95 -51.56
CA MET A 702 71.89 -21.16 -51.77
C MET A 702 73.18 -21.94 -51.45
N LEU A 703 73.16 -22.75 -50.38
CA LEU A 703 74.32 -23.55 -50.00
C LEU A 703 74.62 -24.63 -51.04
N TRP A 704 73.59 -25.25 -51.62
CA TRP A 704 73.73 -26.19 -52.73
C TRP A 704 74.16 -25.52 -54.03
N GLU A 705 73.63 -24.35 -54.38
CA GLU A 705 74.08 -23.56 -55.53
C GLU A 705 75.56 -23.20 -55.43
N LYS A 706 76.02 -22.77 -54.25
CA LYS A 706 77.43 -22.49 -54.00
C LYS A 706 78.31 -23.74 -54.12
N LYS A 707 77.84 -24.90 -53.63
CA LYS A 707 78.55 -26.18 -53.83
C LYS A 707 78.63 -26.55 -55.31
N VAL A 708 77.56 -26.35 -56.09
CA VAL A 708 77.54 -26.61 -57.54
C VAL A 708 78.48 -25.65 -58.27
N GLN A 709 78.52 -24.37 -57.91
CA GLN A 709 79.45 -23.40 -58.47
C GLN A 709 80.91 -23.81 -58.22
N LEU A 710 81.27 -24.18 -56.97
CA LEU A 710 82.61 -24.66 -56.64
C LEU A 710 82.98 -25.95 -57.40
N VAL A 711 82.04 -26.87 -57.57
CA VAL A 711 82.26 -28.09 -58.39
C VAL A 711 82.44 -27.74 -59.87
N ASN A 712 81.72 -26.76 -60.40
CA ASN A 712 81.88 -26.30 -61.78
C ASN A 712 83.19 -25.55 -62.00
N GLU A 713 83.60 -24.69 -61.07
CA GLU A 713 84.88 -23.97 -61.13
C GLU A 713 86.06 -24.95 -61.01
N THR A 714 86.00 -25.91 -60.09
CA THR A 714 87.02 -26.97 -59.98
C THR A 714 87.04 -27.86 -61.22
N LYS A 715 85.89 -28.19 -61.80
CA LYS A 715 85.82 -28.92 -63.08
C LYS A 715 86.43 -28.10 -64.22
N GLN A 716 86.12 -26.81 -64.35
CA GLN A 716 86.70 -25.94 -65.39
C GLN A 716 88.21 -25.75 -65.23
N ALA A 717 88.72 -25.69 -63.99
CA ALA A 717 90.15 -25.67 -63.73
C ALA A 717 90.84 -26.98 -64.16
N VAL A 718 90.17 -28.13 -63.94
CA VAL A 718 90.69 -29.47 -64.29
C VAL A 718 90.51 -29.80 -65.80
N ASP A 719 89.50 -29.26 -66.47
CA ASP A 719 89.22 -29.44 -67.91
C ASP A 719 89.87 -28.36 -68.81
N SER A 720 90.71 -27.46 -68.28
CA SER A 720 91.45 -26.53 -69.12
C SER A 720 92.51 -27.28 -69.96
N SER A 721 92.29 -27.30 -71.28
CA SER A 721 93.08 -28.00 -72.29
C SER A 721 94.43 -27.33 -72.58
N VAL A 722 95.16 -26.94 -71.55
CA VAL A 722 96.51 -26.36 -71.64
C VAL A 722 97.50 -27.43 -71.19
N GLY A 723 98.06 -28.18 -72.14
CA GLY A 723 99.14 -29.16 -71.88
C GLY A 723 99.06 -30.49 -72.65
N GLN A 724 97.94 -30.85 -73.28
CA GLN A 724 97.83 -32.12 -74.02
C GLN A 724 98.53 -32.15 -75.39
N GLY A 725 98.86 -30.99 -75.97
CA GLY A 725 99.57 -30.89 -77.26
C GLY A 725 101.07 -31.20 -77.18
N GLU A 726 101.71 -30.84 -76.06
CA GLU A 726 103.16 -30.99 -75.87
C GLU A 726 103.54 -32.44 -75.56
N ILE A 727 102.67 -33.18 -74.85
CA ILE A 727 102.88 -34.59 -74.49
C ILE A 727 102.80 -35.50 -75.72
N LYS A 728 101.88 -35.24 -76.66
CA LYS A 728 101.73 -36.06 -77.89
C LYS A 728 102.77 -35.74 -78.97
N ALA A 729 103.36 -34.54 -78.97
CA ALA A 729 104.47 -34.19 -79.87
C ALA A 729 105.78 -34.89 -79.44
N MET A 730 106.04 -35.00 -78.12
CA MET A 730 107.21 -35.67 -77.57
C MET A 730 107.23 -37.18 -77.82
N GLU A 731 106.07 -37.87 -77.80
CA GLU A 731 106.00 -39.32 -78.07
C GLU A 731 106.27 -39.69 -79.55
N SER A 732 105.98 -38.78 -80.49
CA SER A 732 106.20 -39.00 -81.93
C SER A 732 107.66 -38.79 -82.38
N GLU A 733 108.43 -37.95 -81.69
CA GLU A 733 109.83 -37.65 -82.01
C GLU A 733 110.79 -38.72 -81.43
N ILE A 734 110.43 -39.33 -80.29
CA ILE A 734 111.20 -40.42 -79.65
C ILE A 734 111.27 -41.66 -80.55
N HIS A 735 110.19 -42.01 -81.25
CA HIS A 735 110.17 -43.17 -82.15
C HIS A 735 110.93 -42.92 -83.48
N ARG A 736 111.07 -41.66 -83.91
CA ARG A 736 111.77 -41.27 -85.14
C ARG A 736 113.30 -41.28 -84.99
N MET A 737 113.80 -41.05 -83.78
CA MET A 737 115.24 -41.06 -83.46
C MET A 737 115.84 -42.47 -83.28
N GLU A 738 115.03 -43.46 -82.90
CA GLU A 738 115.48 -44.86 -82.74
C GLU A 738 115.85 -45.52 -84.09
N LEU A 739 115.13 -45.18 -85.17
CA LEU A 739 115.39 -45.65 -86.53
C LEU A 739 116.62 -44.98 -87.20
N ARG A 740 116.98 -43.75 -86.81
CA ARG A 740 118.10 -42.99 -87.41
C ARG A 740 119.47 -43.33 -86.81
N LYS A 741 119.48 -43.83 -85.57
CA LYS A 741 120.67 -44.31 -84.85
C LYS A 741 121.32 -45.54 -85.50
N ALA A 742 120.54 -46.36 -86.21
CA ALA A 742 121.04 -47.55 -86.90
C ALA A 742 121.75 -47.25 -88.24
N GLN A 743 121.51 -46.10 -88.86
CA GLN A 743 122.04 -45.72 -90.18
C GLN A 743 123.36 -44.93 -90.10
N ILE A 744 123.54 -44.11 -89.06
CA ILE A 744 124.71 -43.20 -88.90
C ILE A 744 125.98 -43.95 -88.46
N ALA A 745 125.84 -45.14 -87.89
CA ALA A 745 126.96 -46.02 -87.57
C ALA A 745 127.73 -46.53 -88.81
N ARG A 746 127.21 -46.40 -90.03
CA ARG A 746 127.92 -46.82 -91.26
C ARG A 746 128.70 -45.71 -91.97
N GLN A 747 128.58 -44.45 -91.55
CA GLN A 747 129.26 -43.31 -92.20
C GLN A 747 130.10 -42.46 -91.23
N GLN A 748 130.49 -43.04 -90.09
CA GLN A 748 131.87 -42.95 -89.56
C GLN A 748 132.89 -42.86 -90.72
N GLU A 749 132.57 -43.74 -91.64
CA GLU A 749 133.40 -44.34 -92.66
C GLU A 749 134.07 -43.44 -93.65
N MET A 750 133.69 -42.17 -93.74
CA MET A 750 134.46 -41.30 -94.62
C MET A 750 134.70 -39.95 -94.00
N LEU A 751 134.99 -39.93 -92.69
CA LEU A 751 136.30 -39.56 -92.09
C LEU A 751 137.09 -38.34 -92.63
N ILE A 752 136.56 -37.62 -93.61
CA ILE A 752 137.18 -36.57 -94.41
C ILE A 752 136.45 -35.26 -94.12
N GLN A 753 135.13 -35.28 -93.92
CA GLN A 753 134.50 -34.17 -93.18
C GLN A 753 134.95 -34.12 -91.70
N ALA A 754 135.62 -35.17 -91.20
CA ALA A 754 136.22 -35.16 -89.86
C ALA A 754 137.25 -34.02 -89.66
N LEU A 755 137.79 -33.44 -90.74
CA LEU A 755 138.62 -32.23 -90.70
C LEU A 755 137.81 -30.92 -90.65
N GLU A 756 136.67 -30.80 -91.35
CA GLU A 756 135.73 -29.66 -91.23
C GLU A 756 135.07 -29.62 -89.84
N LYS A 757 134.77 -30.79 -89.30
CA LYS A 757 134.29 -30.96 -87.93
C LYS A 757 135.31 -30.52 -86.88
N SER A 758 136.57 -30.25 -87.21
CA SER A 758 137.55 -29.72 -86.23
C SER A 758 137.39 -28.21 -85.98
N VAL A 759 136.91 -27.43 -86.96
CA VAL A 759 136.49 -26.01 -86.79
C VAL A 759 135.21 -25.93 -85.98
N ALA A 760 134.21 -26.76 -86.31
CA ALA A 760 132.99 -26.89 -85.51
C ALA A 760 133.27 -27.44 -84.10
N ARG A 761 134.35 -28.22 -83.91
CA ARG A 761 134.81 -28.62 -82.57
C ARG A 761 135.38 -27.45 -81.77
N ARG A 762 135.92 -26.39 -82.38
CA ARG A 762 136.39 -25.18 -81.66
C ARG A 762 135.20 -24.35 -81.15
N ASP A 763 134.16 -24.19 -81.96
CA ASP A 763 132.84 -23.65 -81.56
C ASP A 763 132.19 -24.47 -80.45
N ILE A 764 132.25 -25.80 -80.58
CA ILE A 764 131.72 -26.73 -79.58
C ILE A 764 132.61 -26.78 -78.33
N ILE A 765 133.90 -26.42 -78.36
CA ILE A 765 134.77 -26.37 -77.18
C ILE A 765 134.43 -25.17 -76.29
N ILE A 766 134.12 -24.00 -76.86
CA ILE A 766 133.65 -22.82 -76.12
C ILE A 766 132.29 -23.10 -75.45
N THR A 767 131.38 -23.75 -76.16
CA THR A 767 130.06 -24.13 -75.63
C THR A 767 130.06 -25.39 -74.74
N ARG A 768 131.14 -26.19 -74.74
CA ARG A 768 131.29 -27.40 -73.89
C ARG A 768 132.04 -27.14 -72.57
N THR A 769 132.74 -26.01 -72.40
CA THR A 769 133.26 -25.57 -71.09
C THR A 769 132.16 -25.30 -70.06
N GLU A 770 130.92 -25.10 -70.48
CA GLU A 770 129.77 -24.94 -69.58
C GLU A 770 129.07 -26.27 -69.21
N GLY A 771 129.31 -27.36 -69.94
CA GLY A 771 128.44 -28.57 -69.88
C GLY A 771 129.02 -29.86 -69.28
N MET A 772 130.29 -29.93 -68.83
CA MET A 772 130.86 -31.18 -68.28
C MET A 772 131.70 -30.98 -67.00
N LYS A 773 131.04 -30.83 -65.84
CA LYS A 773 131.54 -31.40 -64.57
C LYS A 773 131.06 -32.86 -64.45
N GLY A 774 131.96 -33.78 -64.80
CA GLY A 774 132.11 -35.10 -64.15
C GLY A 774 131.02 -36.16 -64.34
N ARG A 775 131.35 -37.20 -65.13
CA ARG A 775 130.78 -38.55 -65.00
C ARG A 775 131.91 -39.56 -64.82
N LYS A 776 131.75 -40.54 -63.91
CA LYS A 776 132.11 -42.00 -63.96
C LYS A 776 132.53 -42.56 -62.57
N PRO A 777 132.53 -43.90 -62.32
CA PRO A 777 131.67 -45.01 -62.83
C PRO A 777 131.38 -46.22 -61.85
N LYS A 778 130.35 -47.02 -62.19
CA LYS A 778 130.16 -48.52 -62.11
C LYS A 778 130.18 -49.35 -60.76
N GLY A 779 129.05 -50.04 -60.47
CA GLY A 779 129.02 -51.50 -60.15
C GLY A 779 128.34 -52.08 -58.86
N THR A 780 127.01 -52.32 -58.88
CA THR A 780 126.17 -53.44 -58.28
C THR A 780 126.36 -54.05 -56.87
N THR A 781 125.26 -54.17 -56.08
CA THR A 781 124.89 -55.38 -55.25
C THR A 781 123.41 -55.43 -54.79
N LYS A 782 122.94 -56.66 -54.55
CA LYS A 782 121.55 -57.20 -54.46
C LYS A 782 120.78 -56.91 -53.14
N GLU A 783 121.33 -56.11 -52.23
CA GLU A 783 120.79 -55.93 -50.86
C GLU A 783 119.81 -54.75 -50.71
N VAL A 784 119.81 -53.79 -51.64
CA VAL A 784 118.92 -52.61 -51.56
C VAL A 784 117.47 -52.97 -51.92
N ILE A 785 117.28 -53.91 -52.85
CA ILE A 785 115.94 -54.36 -53.29
C ILE A 785 115.20 -55.12 -52.17
N LEU A 786 115.90 -55.84 -51.29
CA LEU A 786 115.27 -56.57 -50.18
C LEU A 786 114.84 -55.64 -49.03
N ARG A 787 115.53 -54.52 -48.80
CA ARG A 787 115.12 -53.52 -47.79
C ARG A 787 113.94 -52.68 -48.26
N GLU A 788 113.88 -52.32 -49.54
CA GLU A 788 112.73 -51.62 -50.11
C GLU A 788 111.48 -52.53 -50.18
N LEU A 789 111.64 -53.85 -50.35
CA LEU A 789 110.54 -54.83 -50.29
C LEU A 789 109.98 -55.03 -48.87
N ASP A 790 110.84 -55.00 -47.84
CA ASP A 790 110.42 -55.12 -46.44
C ASP A 790 109.77 -53.84 -45.89
N GLU A 791 110.19 -52.65 -46.34
CA GLU A 791 109.50 -51.39 -46.02
C GLU A 791 108.12 -51.29 -46.70
N LEU A 792 107.98 -51.78 -47.93
CA LEU A 792 106.68 -51.87 -48.61
C LEU A 792 105.76 -52.92 -47.96
N ARG A 793 106.30 -54.07 -47.50
CA ARG A 793 105.52 -55.07 -46.75
C ARG A 793 105.02 -54.53 -45.40
N ARG A 794 105.83 -53.75 -44.68
CA ARG A 794 105.41 -53.10 -43.41
C ARG A 794 104.30 -52.08 -43.63
N LYS A 795 104.41 -51.22 -44.66
CA LYS A 795 103.37 -50.24 -45.03
C LYS A 795 102.05 -50.91 -45.46
N ILE A 796 102.12 -52.07 -46.13
CA ILE A 796 100.94 -52.86 -46.48
C ILE A 796 100.30 -53.51 -45.24
N THR A 797 101.09 -54.00 -44.27
CA THR A 797 100.54 -54.55 -43.01
C THR A 797 99.94 -53.49 -42.07
N THR A 798 100.47 -52.26 -42.06
CA THR A 798 99.87 -51.16 -41.27
C THR A 798 98.61 -50.63 -41.93
N ALA A 799 98.58 -50.51 -43.27
CA ALA A 799 97.37 -50.16 -44.02
C ALA A 799 96.29 -51.26 -43.90
N GLY A 800 96.69 -52.54 -43.86
CA GLY A 800 95.77 -53.66 -43.64
C GLY A 800 95.14 -53.69 -42.24
N LYS A 801 95.87 -53.25 -41.20
CA LYS A 801 95.32 -53.10 -39.85
C LYS A 801 94.34 -51.93 -39.75
N THR A 802 94.66 -50.78 -40.35
CA THR A 802 93.72 -49.65 -40.39
C THR A 802 92.45 -49.97 -41.19
N VAL A 803 92.57 -50.74 -42.28
CA VAL A 803 91.39 -51.22 -43.03
C VAL A 803 90.58 -52.20 -42.19
N ALA A 804 91.22 -53.11 -41.44
CA ALA A 804 90.51 -54.03 -40.53
C ALA A 804 89.78 -53.27 -39.41
N ASP A 805 90.41 -52.25 -38.83
CA ASP A 805 89.81 -51.40 -37.79
C ASP A 805 88.61 -50.61 -38.34
N TYR A 806 88.73 -50.01 -39.53
CA TYR A 806 87.59 -49.33 -40.19
C TYR A 806 86.48 -50.29 -40.63
N THR A 807 86.79 -51.53 -41.03
CA THR A 807 85.75 -52.53 -41.32
C THR A 807 85.04 -53.02 -40.06
N ALA A 808 85.75 -53.12 -38.92
CA ALA A 808 85.14 -53.46 -37.63
C ALA A 808 84.26 -52.31 -37.10
N GLU A 809 84.71 -51.07 -37.28
CA GLU A 809 83.95 -49.87 -36.91
C GLU A 809 82.70 -49.69 -37.79
N SER A 810 82.81 -49.94 -39.11
CA SER A 810 81.67 -49.94 -40.03
C SER A 810 80.66 -51.04 -39.69
N ALA A 811 81.13 -52.25 -39.34
CA ALA A 811 80.24 -53.34 -38.93
C ALA A 811 79.52 -53.04 -37.60
N ASN A 812 80.19 -52.40 -36.64
CA ASN A 812 79.56 -51.97 -35.39
C ASN A 812 78.51 -50.86 -35.65
N LEU A 813 78.81 -49.90 -36.53
CA LEU A 813 77.86 -48.85 -36.92
C LEU A 813 76.65 -49.41 -37.69
N GLU A 814 76.83 -50.46 -38.50
CA GLU A 814 75.72 -51.17 -39.15
C GLU A 814 74.83 -51.89 -38.13
N VAL A 815 75.41 -52.53 -37.11
CA VAL A 815 74.65 -53.17 -36.02
C VAL A 815 73.91 -52.14 -35.17
N GLU A 816 74.52 -50.99 -34.88
CA GLU A 816 73.86 -49.88 -34.18
C GLU A 816 72.75 -49.23 -35.02
N ALA A 817 72.97 -49.06 -36.33
CA ALA A 817 71.96 -48.57 -37.25
C ALA A 817 70.76 -49.52 -37.34
N GLU A 818 70.99 -50.84 -37.44
CA GLU A 818 69.92 -51.83 -37.39
C GLU A 818 69.18 -51.85 -36.04
N GLY A 819 69.90 -51.66 -34.93
CA GLY A 819 69.33 -51.56 -33.58
C GLY A 819 68.43 -50.32 -33.44
N LEU A 820 68.87 -49.18 -33.95
CA LEU A 820 68.09 -47.95 -33.99
C LEU A 820 66.89 -48.08 -34.93
N GLU A 821 67.03 -48.74 -36.08
CA GLU A 821 65.92 -48.95 -37.01
C GLU A 821 64.85 -49.88 -36.42
N LYS A 822 65.25 -50.93 -35.69
CA LYS A 822 64.33 -51.81 -34.95
C LYS A 822 63.61 -51.03 -33.83
N SER A 823 64.33 -50.21 -33.07
CA SER A 823 63.76 -49.34 -32.03
C SER A 823 62.77 -48.30 -32.61
N LEU A 824 63.09 -47.71 -33.76
CA LEU A 824 62.26 -46.74 -34.45
C LEU A 824 60.98 -47.39 -35.01
N LYS A 825 61.08 -48.59 -35.58
CA LYS A 825 59.92 -49.39 -36.02
C LYS A 825 59.00 -49.76 -34.85
N GLU A 826 59.56 -50.09 -33.69
CA GLU A 826 58.77 -50.41 -32.49
C GLU A 826 58.10 -49.18 -31.89
N LYS A 827 58.80 -48.05 -31.82
CA LYS A 827 58.21 -46.76 -31.42
C LYS A 827 57.12 -46.29 -32.39
N ASN A 828 57.31 -46.47 -33.70
CA ASN A 828 56.29 -46.17 -34.70
C ASN A 828 55.04 -47.05 -34.54
N ARG A 829 55.20 -48.36 -34.29
CA ARG A 829 54.06 -49.24 -34.00
C ARG A 829 53.29 -48.83 -32.74
N ILE A 830 53.99 -48.39 -31.68
CA ILE A 830 53.36 -47.89 -30.46
C ILE A 830 52.61 -46.59 -30.74
N CYS A 831 53.19 -45.68 -31.52
CA CYS A 831 52.53 -44.43 -31.93
C CYS A 831 51.31 -44.67 -32.83
N GLU A 832 51.38 -45.61 -33.77
CA GLU A 832 50.25 -46.02 -34.61
C GLU A 832 49.14 -46.67 -33.77
N ALA A 833 49.48 -47.55 -32.83
CA ALA A 833 48.51 -48.12 -31.91
C ALA A 833 47.85 -47.06 -31.02
N ALA A 834 48.61 -46.06 -30.55
CA ALA A 834 48.08 -44.93 -29.78
C ALA A 834 47.18 -44.01 -30.64
N ARG A 835 47.56 -43.76 -31.90
CA ARG A 835 46.73 -43.01 -32.87
C ARG A 835 45.43 -43.74 -33.18
N ASN A 836 45.47 -45.05 -33.43
CA ASN A 836 44.27 -45.85 -33.68
C ASN A 836 43.35 -45.88 -32.45
N ARG A 837 43.91 -46.00 -31.24
CA ARG A 837 43.13 -45.94 -30.00
C ARG A 837 42.53 -44.55 -29.76
N SER A 838 43.23 -43.49 -30.11
CA SER A 838 42.71 -42.11 -30.08
C SER A 838 41.57 -41.91 -31.08
N LEU A 839 41.71 -42.43 -32.30
CA LEU A 839 40.66 -42.42 -33.34
C LEU A 839 39.42 -43.22 -32.93
N GLU A 840 39.59 -44.36 -32.26
CA GLU A 840 38.47 -45.13 -31.71
C GLU A 840 37.77 -44.41 -30.55
N LEU A 841 38.54 -43.76 -29.66
CA LEU A 841 37.99 -43.01 -28.54
C LEU A 841 37.26 -41.75 -29.01
N THR A 842 37.76 -41.05 -30.04
CA THR A 842 37.07 -39.91 -30.65
C THR A 842 35.79 -40.33 -31.35
N LYS A 843 35.77 -41.46 -32.08
CA LYS A 843 34.53 -42.02 -32.64
C LYS A 843 33.52 -42.39 -31.55
N LYS A 844 33.97 -42.99 -30.44
CA LYS A 844 33.10 -43.30 -29.29
C LYS A 844 32.57 -42.04 -28.60
N LEU A 845 33.38 -41.00 -28.46
CA LEU A 845 32.96 -39.71 -27.92
C LEU A 845 31.93 -39.02 -28.83
N GLN A 846 32.11 -39.06 -30.14
CA GLN A 846 31.14 -38.54 -31.10
C GLN A 846 29.80 -39.29 -31.01
N ALA A 847 29.82 -40.63 -30.96
CA ALA A 847 28.59 -41.42 -30.78
C ALA A 847 27.88 -41.10 -29.45
N LEU A 848 28.63 -40.99 -28.34
CA LEU A 848 28.06 -40.62 -27.03
C LEU A 848 27.53 -39.18 -26.99
N ALA A 849 28.14 -38.26 -27.75
CA ALA A 849 27.66 -36.89 -27.88
C ALA A 849 26.34 -36.85 -28.68
N GLU A 850 26.24 -37.61 -29.78
CA GLU A 850 25.00 -37.79 -30.54
C GLU A 850 23.88 -38.38 -29.67
N ASP A 851 24.17 -39.42 -28.87
CA ASP A 851 23.19 -40.03 -27.97
C ASP A 851 22.75 -39.08 -26.84
N ARG A 852 23.68 -38.29 -26.30
CA ARG A 852 23.36 -37.24 -25.33
C ARG A 852 22.44 -36.17 -25.93
N GLN A 853 22.69 -35.78 -27.18
CA GLN A 853 21.87 -34.78 -27.87
C GLN A 853 20.47 -35.32 -28.18
N LYS A 854 20.35 -36.59 -28.61
CA LYS A 854 19.08 -37.30 -28.73
C LYS A 854 18.32 -37.35 -27.40
N GLY A 855 18.99 -37.77 -26.32
CA GLY A 855 18.40 -37.85 -24.98
C GLY A 855 17.92 -36.49 -24.45
N LEU A 856 18.65 -35.41 -24.75
CA LEU A 856 18.24 -34.05 -24.39
C LEU A 856 16.96 -33.63 -25.12
N ILE A 857 16.87 -33.89 -26.43
CA ILE A 857 15.69 -33.58 -27.24
C ILE A 857 14.49 -34.41 -26.78
N GLU A 858 14.66 -35.70 -26.51
CA GLU A 858 13.59 -36.55 -25.96
C GLU A 858 13.13 -36.09 -24.58
N LEU A 859 14.05 -35.69 -23.71
CA LEU A 859 13.72 -35.16 -22.38
C LEU A 859 12.92 -33.85 -22.50
N GLN A 860 13.33 -32.94 -23.38
CA GLN A 860 12.58 -31.71 -23.65
C GLN A 860 11.18 -32.01 -24.16
N MET A 861 11.03 -32.93 -25.11
CA MET A 861 9.72 -33.35 -25.61
C MET A 861 8.85 -33.95 -24.50
N ARG A 862 9.41 -34.79 -23.63
CA ARG A 862 8.71 -35.34 -22.46
C ARG A 862 8.32 -34.25 -21.46
N GLN A 863 9.19 -33.27 -21.20
CA GLN A 863 8.91 -32.12 -20.33
C GLN A 863 7.80 -31.22 -20.89
N HIS A 864 7.78 -31.00 -22.20
CA HIS A 864 6.68 -30.30 -22.86
C HIS A 864 5.37 -31.11 -22.77
N ALA A 865 5.43 -32.44 -22.94
CA ALA A 865 4.28 -33.31 -22.77
C ALA A 865 3.74 -33.27 -21.33
N THR A 866 4.57 -33.34 -20.29
CA THR A 866 4.12 -33.19 -18.90
C THR A 866 3.51 -31.83 -18.63
N ARG A 867 4.08 -30.74 -19.16
CA ARG A 867 3.44 -29.40 -19.07
C ARG A 867 2.06 -29.39 -19.72
N TYR A 868 1.87 -30.08 -20.84
CA TYR A 868 0.54 -30.22 -21.45
C TYR A 868 -0.41 -31.05 -20.59
N TRP A 869 0.06 -32.15 -19.98
CA TRP A 869 -0.73 -32.96 -19.04
C TRP A 869 -1.12 -32.17 -17.78
N GLU A 870 -0.22 -31.35 -17.24
CA GLU A 870 -0.47 -30.45 -16.10
C GLU A 870 -1.46 -29.33 -16.44
N GLN A 871 -1.40 -28.79 -17.66
CA GLN A 871 -2.41 -27.84 -18.16
C GLN A 871 -3.77 -28.49 -18.36
N LEU A 872 -3.79 -29.77 -18.74
CA LEU A 872 -5.01 -30.58 -18.89
C LEU A 872 -5.64 -30.88 -17.52
N SER A 873 -4.85 -31.28 -16.54
CA SER A 873 -5.32 -31.52 -15.16
C SER A 873 -5.77 -30.25 -14.45
N ALA A 874 -5.17 -29.09 -14.81
CA ALA A 874 -5.59 -27.78 -14.31
C ALA A 874 -6.76 -27.16 -15.09
N GLY A 875 -7.35 -27.86 -16.08
CA GLY A 875 -8.49 -27.38 -16.87
C GLY A 875 -8.21 -26.17 -17.78
N ARG A 876 -6.94 -25.80 -17.96
CA ARG A 876 -6.49 -24.61 -18.72
C ARG A 876 -6.08 -24.93 -20.16
N TYR A 877 -6.10 -26.21 -20.56
CA TYR A 877 -5.71 -26.63 -21.90
C TYR A 877 -6.83 -26.46 -22.93
N ARG A 878 -6.55 -25.67 -23.98
CA ARG A 878 -7.44 -25.48 -25.13
C ARG A 878 -7.04 -26.47 -26.24
N ARG A 879 -7.93 -27.42 -26.58
CA ARG A 879 -7.68 -28.37 -27.68
C ARG A 879 -7.50 -27.60 -29.00
N LEU A 880 -6.32 -27.72 -29.61
CA LEU A 880 -5.99 -27.13 -30.92
C LEU A 880 -6.84 -27.71 -32.06
N CYS A 881 -7.27 -28.97 -31.92
CA CYS A 881 -8.21 -29.62 -32.84
C CYS A 881 -9.43 -30.15 -32.04
N PRO A 882 -10.64 -29.59 -32.24
CA PRO A 882 -11.83 -29.99 -31.49
C PRO A 882 -12.40 -31.36 -31.89
N THR A 883 -12.17 -31.79 -33.14
CA THR A 883 -12.71 -33.04 -33.71
C THR A 883 -11.60 -34.03 -34.04
N ALA A 884 -11.89 -35.33 -33.91
CA ALA A 884 -10.96 -36.41 -34.25
C ALA A 884 -10.49 -36.34 -35.72
N GLN A 885 -11.33 -35.81 -36.61
CA GLN A 885 -11.02 -35.61 -38.02
C GLN A 885 -10.04 -34.46 -38.25
N ALA A 886 -10.19 -33.34 -37.51
CA ALA A 886 -9.25 -32.23 -37.58
C ALA A 886 -7.87 -32.59 -36.98
N ALA A 887 -7.84 -33.45 -35.96
CA ALA A 887 -6.61 -33.99 -35.41
C ALA A 887 -5.89 -34.91 -36.42
N LYS A 888 -6.64 -35.75 -37.15
CA LYS A 888 -6.08 -36.58 -38.23
C LYS A 888 -5.53 -35.74 -39.39
N SER A 889 -6.27 -34.72 -39.84
CA SER A 889 -5.80 -33.85 -40.94
C SER A 889 -4.57 -33.02 -40.55
N GLU A 890 -4.50 -32.54 -39.30
CA GLU A 890 -3.31 -31.81 -38.84
C GLU A 890 -2.14 -32.76 -38.61
N ARG A 891 -2.37 -34.00 -38.17
CA ARG A 891 -1.34 -35.06 -38.09
C ARG A 891 -0.78 -35.41 -39.47
N GLU A 892 -1.63 -35.63 -40.46
CA GLU A 892 -1.22 -35.85 -41.86
C GLU A 892 -0.47 -34.65 -42.44
N ARG A 893 -0.87 -33.42 -42.10
CA ARG A 893 -0.16 -32.20 -42.49
C ARG A 893 1.24 -32.12 -41.86
N GLN A 894 1.39 -32.47 -40.60
CA GLN A 894 2.71 -32.51 -39.93
C GLN A 894 3.59 -33.63 -40.50
N LEU A 895 3.04 -34.81 -40.78
CA LEU A 895 3.75 -35.89 -41.49
C LEU A 895 4.19 -35.46 -42.90
N GLY A 896 3.32 -34.76 -43.64
CA GLY A 896 3.65 -34.17 -44.93
C GLY A 896 4.78 -33.16 -44.85
N ARG A 897 4.80 -32.32 -43.81
CA ARG A 897 5.91 -31.39 -43.53
C ARG A 897 7.20 -32.13 -43.19
N MET A 898 7.15 -33.15 -42.35
CA MET A 898 8.33 -33.96 -42.02
C MET A 898 8.91 -34.68 -43.25
N ARG A 899 8.06 -35.26 -44.10
CA ARG A 899 8.48 -35.84 -45.39
C ARG A 899 9.08 -34.79 -46.33
N SER A 900 8.53 -33.57 -46.36
CA SER A 900 9.11 -32.47 -47.15
C SER A 900 10.46 -31.99 -46.59
N MET A 901 10.64 -31.98 -45.26
CA MET A 901 11.91 -31.65 -44.63
C MET A 901 12.96 -32.74 -44.88
N LEU A 902 12.59 -34.02 -44.83
CA LEU A 902 13.47 -35.11 -45.28
C LEU A 902 13.90 -34.92 -46.73
N ALA A 903 12.96 -34.63 -47.65
CA ALA A 903 13.30 -34.38 -49.04
C ALA A 903 14.23 -33.17 -49.23
N VAL A 904 14.12 -32.14 -48.38
CA VAL A 904 15.06 -31.00 -48.36
C VAL A 904 16.43 -31.41 -47.82
N VAL A 905 16.49 -32.22 -46.76
CA VAL A 905 17.74 -32.75 -46.20
C VAL A 905 18.42 -33.70 -47.21
N ASP A 906 17.67 -34.54 -47.92
CA ASP A 906 18.16 -35.42 -48.97
C ASP A 906 18.70 -34.62 -50.17
N ARG A 907 18.03 -33.51 -50.56
CA ARG A 907 18.55 -32.59 -51.57
C ARG A 907 19.82 -31.89 -51.10
N LEU A 908 19.84 -31.34 -49.88
CA LEU A 908 21.01 -30.65 -49.34
C LEU A 908 22.22 -31.58 -49.17
N THR A 909 22.00 -32.85 -48.81
CA THR A 909 23.07 -33.85 -48.72
C THR A 909 23.55 -34.34 -50.09
N SER A 910 22.70 -34.25 -51.13
CA SER A 910 23.08 -34.52 -52.53
C SER A 910 23.83 -33.35 -53.17
N ASP A 911 23.37 -32.11 -52.93
CA ASP A 911 23.93 -30.88 -53.48
C ASP A 911 25.26 -30.50 -52.79
N PHE A 912 25.42 -30.87 -51.50
CA PHE A 912 26.61 -30.56 -50.71
C PHE A 912 27.12 -31.80 -49.94
N PRO A 913 27.98 -32.64 -50.55
CA PRO A 913 28.49 -33.87 -49.92
C PRO A 913 29.26 -33.65 -48.62
N ALA A 914 29.83 -32.45 -48.42
CA ALA A 914 30.54 -32.07 -47.21
C ALA A 914 29.61 -31.93 -45.99
N LEU A 915 28.34 -31.55 -46.19
CA LEU A 915 27.34 -31.39 -45.11
C LEU A 915 26.70 -32.73 -44.70
N ARG A 916 27.08 -33.84 -45.34
CA ARG A 916 26.51 -35.17 -45.07
C ARG A 916 26.78 -35.66 -43.66
N GLN A 917 27.93 -35.31 -43.07
CA GLN A 917 28.26 -35.71 -41.70
C GLN A 917 27.43 -34.90 -40.67
N ASP A 918 27.23 -33.60 -40.93
CA ASP A 918 26.50 -32.71 -40.02
C ASP A 918 24.97 -32.89 -40.10
N LEU A 919 24.44 -33.29 -41.26
CA LEU A 919 23.01 -33.52 -41.48
C LEU A 919 22.55 -34.96 -41.19
N ALA A 920 23.48 -35.91 -41.00
CA ALA A 920 23.17 -37.31 -40.67
C ALA A 920 22.33 -37.50 -39.37
N PRO A 921 22.55 -36.74 -38.29
CA PRO A 921 21.73 -36.85 -37.07
C PRO A 921 20.28 -36.39 -37.32
N VAL A 922 20.10 -35.30 -38.07
CA VAL A 922 18.78 -34.74 -38.41
C VAL A 922 18.03 -35.68 -39.34
N TRP A 923 18.73 -36.26 -40.32
CA TRP A 923 18.19 -37.28 -41.21
C TRP A 923 17.68 -38.49 -40.42
N ARG A 924 18.51 -39.07 -39.53
CA ARG A 924 18.12 -40.21 -38.68
C ARG A 924 16.92 -39.91 -37.77
N ILE A 925 16.90 -38.74 -37.12
CA ILE A 925 15.78 -38.37 -36.23
C ILE A 925 14.46 -38.23 -37.01
N LEU A 926 14.51 -37.68 -38.22
CA LEU A 926 13.33 -37.51 -39.07
C LEU A 926 12.85 -38.84 -39.66
N THR A 927 13.76 -39.75 -40.04
CA THR A 927 13.42 -41.11 -40.49
C THR A 927 12.84 -41.94 -39.34
N ASP A 928 13.48 -41.97 -38.18
CA ASP A 928 13.03 -42.75 -37.02
C ASP A 928 11.63 -42.30 -36.56
N LYS A 929 11.33 -41.00 -36.64
CA LYS A 929 10.00 -40.46 -36.31
C LYS A 929 8.93 -40.76 -37.35
N ILE A 930 9.29 -40.79 -38.63
CA ILE A 930 8.36 -41.18 -39.70
C ILE A 930 8.08 -42.69 -39.63
N GLU A 931 9.09 -43.51 -39.34
CA GLU A 931 8.94 -44.95 -39.12
C GLU A 931 8.12 -45.27 -37.86
N ALA A 932 8.31 -44.54 -36.76
CA ALA A 932 7.50 -44.68 -35.55
C ALA A 932 6.01 -44.30 -35.79
N GLU A 933 5.76 -43.26 -36.59
CA GLU A 933 4.40 -42.84 -36.96
C GLU A 933 3.73 -43.78 -37.99
N ASP A 934 4.49 -44.33 -38.93
CA ASP A 934 4.01 -45.28 -39.94
C ASP A 934 3.83 -46.71 -39.36
N SER A 935 4.53 -47.06 -38.27
CA SER A 935 4.41 -48.36 -37.57
C SER A 935 3.27 -48.41 -36.54
N GLY A 936 2.56 -47.30 -36.30
CA GLY A 936 1.33 -47.27 -35.52
C GLY A 936 1.47 -47.61 -34.03
N GLN A 937 2.63 -47.34 -33.42
CA GLN A 937 2.82 -47.43 -31.96
C GLN A 937 2.63 -46.09 -31.25
#